data_AF-A0AA39W6Y3-F1
#
_entry.id   AF-A0AA39W6Y3-F1
#
_cell.length_a   1.000
_cell.length_b   1.000
_cell.length_c   1.000
_cell.angle_alpha   90.00
_cell.angle_beta   90.00
_cell.angle_gamma   90.00
#
_symmetry.space_group_name_H-M   'P 1'
#
loop_
_entity.id
_entity.type
_entity.pdbx_description
1 polymer ?
#
loop_
_entity_poly.entity_id
_entity_poly.type
_entity_poly.pdbx_seq_one_letter_code
_entity_poly.pdbx_strand_id
1 'polypeptide(L)'
;MTTEVQSSMTQSVRAARSSFSSSFGNDDNPLHNSNGDGYDSDGSNFAPPTPSTLSMTIPAELAGAIPLIDRFQVDGFLRMMQKQIQSAGKRGFFLKKSVGPQVKEKFTFEDMLCFQKDPIPTSLLKINGDLVSRATKLFQIILKYMGVDSSDRVTPPSLDERIELVGKLYKQTLKRAELRDELFAQISKQTRNNPDRQYLIKSWELMYLCASSMPPSKDMGGYLSEYVHNVAQGVGTDSEVQILALNTLNALKRSVKAGPRHTIPGREEIEALLTGRKLTTIVFFLDETFEEITYDMATTVSDAVEELAGIIKLSAYSSFSLFECRKVVTGSKSPEPGNEEYIGLDDNKYIGDLLAEFKAAKDRSKGEILHCKLTFKKKLFRESDEAVTDPMFVQLSYVQLQHDYVLGNYPVGRDDAAQLSALQILVEIGVVGNPESCTDWTSLLERSLPRQVAITRAKREWELDILSRYRSMEHLTKDDARQQFLRILRTLPYGNSVFFNVRKIDDPIGLLPGRIVLGINKRGVHFFRPVPKEYLHSAELRDIMQFGSSNTAVFFKMRVAGVLHIFQFETKQGEEICVALQTHINDVMLRRYSKARSVASGSMNGDLSNLAKPPSMELFEKRVQDLSKTVEESQKNADCLLEELHEKKKQEVKLQEELEGIKDLLRSEKQKLAKVTSDRDELRSLCNEKDTDLQAALLEKRNMEVRLAKLGNLTQETNTKMDMDVTNNQDELKICKEELHTERENTKKLLHEKVLLEQRISRLEKKKAEEVENLEKHFEQERKALKLQVFELERKLEGATQDLVAVQSTLATKNADLASLQNNLRELEELREMKEDIDRKNEQTAAILKMQGAQLAELETLYKEEQILKTLF
;
A
#
# COMPACT_ATOMS: atom_id res chain seq x y z
N MET A 1 73.50 -24.32 10.54
CA MET A 1 73.91 -24.81 9.21
C MET A 1 73.23 -23.95 8.16
N THR A 2 74.05 -23.16 7.48
CA THR A 2 73.73 -22.44 6.24
C THR A 2 73.37 -23.42 5.13
N THR A 3 72.29 -23.15 4.39
CA THR A 3 72.32 -23.00 2.91
C THR A 3 70.93 -22.60 2.40
N GLU A 4 70.95 -21.55 1.60
CA GLU A 4 69.87 -20.95 0.82
C GLU A 4 69.42 -21.86 -0.34
N VAL A 5 68.14 -21.77 -0.73
CA VAL A 5 67.73 -21.66 -2.14
C VAL A 5 66.49 -20.75 -2.22
N GLN A 6 66.57 -19.77 -3.14
CA GLN A 6 65.58 -18.73 -3.44
C GLN A 6 64.51 -19.15 -4.47
N SER A 7 63.48 -18.28 -4.52
CA SER A 7 62.54 -17.95 -5.61
C SER A 7 61.19 -18.69 -5.59
N SER A 8 60.03 -18.07 -5.81
CA SER A 8 59.55 -16.67 -5.85
C SER A 8 58.02 -16.78 -5.99
N MET A 9 57.16 -16.11 -5.22
CA MET A 9 56.49 -14.86 -5.60
C MET A 9 55.57 -14.39 -4.45
N THR A 10 55.86 -13.20 -3.89
CA THR A 10 54.94 -12.07 -3.53
C THR A 10 53.47 -12.43 -3.19
N GLN A 11 52.91 -12.35 -1.95
CA GLN A 11 52.82 -11.28 -0.92
C GLN A 11 52.49 -9.89 -1.50
N SER A 12 51.57 -9.05 -0.99
CA SER A 12 50.87 -8.88 0.30
C SER A 12 49.74 -7.85 0.05
N VAL A 13 48.48 -7.99 0.50
CA VAL A 13 47.94 -7.67 1.83
C VAL A 13 48.37 -6.28 2.36
N ARG A 14 47.43 -5.31 2.46
CA ARG A 14 46.81 -4.76 3.71
C ARG A 14 46.46 -3.25 3.67
N ALA A 15 45.24 -2.97 4.14
CA ALA A 15 44.79 -1.91 5.08
C ALA A 15 45.04 -0.40 4.83
N ALA A 16 43.93 0.36 4.89
CA ALA A 16 43.82 1.67 5.57
C ALA A 16 42.31 1.92 5.83
N ARG A 17 41.81 1.91 7.06
CA ARG A 17 41.70 3.03 8.03
C ARG A 17 41.02 4.28 7.46
N SER A 18 39.78 4.47 7.91
CA SER A 18 38.94 5.66 7.78
C SER A 18 39.25 6.68 8.87
N SER A 19 39.23 7.97 8.53
CA SER A 19 39.11 9.09 9.46
C SER A 19 38.55 10.32 8.73
N PHE A 20 37.58 10.96 9.37
CA PHE A 20 36.82 12.14 8.97
C PHE A 20 37.67 13.41 8.87
N SER A 21 37.27 14.36 8.00
CA SER A 21 37.43 15.80 8.29
C SER A 21 36.43 16.64 7.49
N SER A 22 35.59 17.36 8.23
CA SER A 22 34.76 18.51 7.85
C SER A 22 35.61 19.79 7.73
N SER A 23 35.34 20.64 6.74
CA SER A 23 35.86 22.01 6.68
C SER A 23 34.74 23.03 6.58
N PHE A 24 34.64 23.86 7.63
CA PHE A 24 34.14 25.23 7.61
C PHE A 24 35.32 26.15 7.96
N GLY A 25 35.46 27.31 7.32
CA GLY A 25 36.45 28.31 7.71
C GLY A 25 36.64 29.46 6.72
N ASN A 26 36.22 30.63 7.15
CA ASN A 26 36.15 31.97 6.54
C ASN A 26 37.44 32.59 5.95
N ASP A 27 37.18 33.58 5.08
CA ASP A 27 37.80 34.91 4.88
C ASP A 27 39.18 35.20 5.48
N ASP A 28 40.12 35.65 4.63
CA ASP A 28 40.50 37.08 4.54
C ASP A 28 41.64 37.30 3.52
N ASN A 29 41.51 38.36 2.73
CA ASN A 29 42.51 38.92 1.82
C ASN A 29 43.56 39.71 2.64
N PRO A 30 44.81 39.99 2.19
CA PRO A 30 44.98 41.04 1.17
C PRO A 30 46.26 41.02 0.29
N LEU A 31 46.18 41.77 -0.84
CA LEU A 31 47.17 42.67 -1.49
C LEU A 31 48.63 42.14 -1.67
N HIS A 32 49.34 42.24 -2.80
CA HIS A 32 49.59 43.42 -3.62
C HIS A 32 50.52 43.05 -4.82
N ASN A 33 50.28 43.67 -5.99
CA ASN A 33 51.24 44.18 -6.99
C ASN A 33 52.33 43.31 -7.67
N SER A 34 52.11 43.18 -8.99
CA SER A 34 52.80 43.94 -10.05
C SER A 34 53.95 43.30 -10.84
N ASN A 35 53.79 43.44 -12.17
CA ASN A 35 54.76 43.78 -13.21
C ASN A 35 55.48 42.69 -14.01
N GLY A 36 55.52 42.95 -15.34
CA GLY A 36 56.45 42.40 -16.33
C GLY A 36 55.75 41.74 -17.50
N ASP A 37 55.10 42.48 -18.42
CA ASP A 37 55.66 43.07 -19.65
C ASP A 37 56.34 42.08 -20.61
N GLY A 38 55.89 42.06 -21.88
CA GLY A 38 56.82 41.82 -22.99
C GLY A 38 56.33 41.15 -24.29
N TYR A 39 55.60 41.90 -25.13
CA TYR A 39 55.75 42.04 -26.60
C TYR A 39 55.48 40.88 -27.62
N ASP A 40 54.50 41.20 -28.50
CA ASP A 40 54.49 41.20 -29.99
C ASP A 40 54.28 39.94 -30.84
N SER A 41 53.09 39.83 -31.48
CA SER A 41 52.75 40.45 -32.79
C SER A 41 51.87 39.57 -33.73
N ASP A 42 50.81 40.23 -34.23
CA ASP A 42 50.10 40.13 -35.51
C ASP A 42 49.26 38.91 -35.93
N GLY A 43 47.93 39.08 -35.85
CA GLY A 43 47.15 39.40 -37.06
C GLY A 43 46.14 38.36 -37.58
N SER A 44 44.85 38.50 -37.24
CA SER A 44 43.75 38.61 -38.22
C SER A 44 42.37 38.76 -37.53
N ASN A 45 41.58 39.70 -38.04
CA ASN A 45 40.21 40.03 -37.64
C ASN A 45 39.23 38.84 -37.82
N PHE A 46 38.29 38.62 -36.90
CA PHE A 46 36.83 38.54 -37.15
C PHE A 46 36.04 38.19 -35.87
N ALA A 47 35.14 39.12 -35.48
CA ALA A 47 33.95 38.99 -34.60
C ALA A 47 34.14 38.63 -33.10
N PRO A 48 33.41 39.32 -32.18
CA PRO A 48 33.36 38.91 -30.78
C PRO A 48 32.63 37.56 -30.64
N PRO A 49 33.03 36.69 -29.70
CA PRO A 49 32.32 35.45 -29.45
C PRO A 49 30.89 35.79 -28.98
N THR A 50 29.90 35.29 -29.71
CA THR A 50 28.51 35.28 -29.26
C THR A 50 28.42 34.52 -27.93
N PRO A 51 27.82 35.09 -26.88
CA PRO A 51 27.59 34.36 -25.64
C PRO A 51 26.53 33.30 -25.90
N SER A 52 26.93 32.03 -25.83
CA SER A 52 26.08 30.84 -25.92
C SER A 52 25.57 30.43 -24.54
N THR A 53 25.09 31.39 -23.76
CA THR A 53 24.41 31.12 -22.48
C THR A 53 22.91 31.22 -22.69
N LEU A 54 22.25 30.05 -22.69
CA LEU A 54 20.80 29.93 -22.49
C LEU A 54 20.42 30.70 -21.22
N SER A 55 19.38 31.53 -21.29
CA SER A 55 18.84 32.22 -20.12
C SER A 55 18.26 31.20 -19.15
N MET A 56 19.01 30.88 -18.08
CA MET A 56 18.63 29.95 -17.01
C MET A 56 17.87 30.67 -15.88
N THR A 57 16.97 31.59 -16.21
CA THR A 57 16.00 32.10 -15.22
C THR A 57 14.91 31.04 -15.08
N ILE A 58 15.16 30.05 -14.23
CA ILE A 58 14.23 28.94 -13.94
C ILE A 58 13.16 29.48 -12.98
N PRO A 59 11.86 29.38 -13.32
CA PRO A 59 10.77 29.74 -12.41
C PRO A 59 10.87 29.01 -11.07
N ALA A 60 10.40 29.62 -9.98
CA ALA A 60 10.41 29.01 -8.65
C ALA A 60 9.71 27.63 -8.63
N GLU A 61 8.68 27.44 -9.47
CA GLU A 61 7.94 26.18 -9.65
C GLU A 61 8.74 25.05 -10.32
N LEU A 62 9.94 25.35 -10.83
CA LEU A 62 10.88 24.41 -11.45
C LEU A 62 12.18 24.28 -10.63
N ALA A 63 12.25 24.86 -9.43
CA ALA A 63 13.43 24.78 -8.56
C ALA A 63 13.82 23.32 -8.23
N GLY A 64 12.84 22.46 -7.95
CA GLY A 64 13.07 21.02 -7.73
C GLY A 64 13.60 20.26 -8.96
N ALA A 65 13.49 20.84 -10.17
CA ALA A 65 14.04 20.26 -11.39
C ALA A 65 15.52 20.60 -11.60
N ILE A 66 16.06 21.59 -10.88
CA ILE A 66 17.45 22.07 -11.04
C ILE A 66 18.47 20.92 -10.94
N PRO A 67 18.41 20.03 -9.93
CA PRO A 67 19.35 18.90 -9.84
C PRO A 67 19.24 17.89 -10.99
N LEU A 68 18.16 17.94 -11.78
CA LEU A 68 17.86 16.99 -12.85
C LEU A 68 18.03 17.58 -14.27
N ILE A 69 18.37 18.86 -14.40
CA ILE A 69 18.50 19.55 -15.70
C ILE A 69 19.41 18.78 -16.66
N ASP A 70 20.54 18.28 -16.17
CA ASP A 70 21.49 17.54 -16.99
C ASP A 70 20.95 16.19 -17.50
N ARG A 71 19.86 15.67 -16.92
CA ARG A 71 19.19 14.47 -17.41
C ARG A 71 18.18 14.77 -18.52
N PHE A 72 17.68 16.00 -18.62
CA PHE A 72 16.82 16.40 -19.74
C PHE A 72 17.66 16.69 -20.98
N GLN A 73 17.21 16.25 -22.15
CA GLN A 73 17.92 16.49 -23.42
C GLN A 73 17.51 17.81 -24.09
N VAL A 74 17.47 18.89 -23.32
CA VAL A 74 16.87 20.19 -23.69
C VAL A 74 17.27 20.65 -25.10
N ASP A 75 18.57 20.77 -25.38
CA ASP A 75 19.07 21.21 -26.69
C ASP A 75 18.70 20.26 -27.84
N GLY A 76 18.73 18.95 -27.58
CA GLY A 76 18.36 17.90 -28.53
C GLY A 76 16.88 17.99 -28.88
N PHE A 77 16.03 18.07 -27.84
CA PHE A 77 14.59 18.13 -27.95
C PHE A 77 14.13 19.38 -28.68
N LEU A 78 14.56 20.57 -28.25
CA LEU A 78 14.13 21.85 -28.82
C LEU A 78 14.52 21.98 -30.30
N ARG A 79 15.72 21.52 -30.67
CA ARG A 79 16.17 21.48 -32.07
C ARG A 79 15.31 20.56 -32.94
N MET A 80 14.93 19.40 -32.42
CA MET A 80 14.09 18.45 -33.14
C MET A 80 12.64 18.94 -33.26
N MET A 81 12.13 19.59 -32.22
CA MET A 81 10.79 20.18 -32.21
C MET A 81 10.69 21.35 -33.21
N GLN A 82 11.70 22.21 -33.26
CA GLN A 82 11.75 23.29 -34.23
C GLN A 82 11.79 22.76 -35.68
N LYS A 83 12.48 21.66 -35.94
CA LYS A 83 12.44 20.96 -37.25
C LYS A 83 11.05 20.40 -37.56
N GLN A 84 10.38 19.81 -36.58
CA GLN A 84 9.03 19.26 -36.75
C GLN A 84 8.03 20.36 -37.13
N ILE A 85 8.04 21.49 -36.43
CA ILE A 85 7.18 22.67 -36.72
C ILE A 85 7.45 23.19 -38.15
N GLN A 86 8.71 23.36 -38.52
CA GLN A 86 9.09 23.81 -39.87
C GLN A 86 8.69 22.83 -40.98
N SER A 87 8.65 21.53 -40.68
CA SER A 87 8.23 20.49 -41.62
C SER A 87 6.71 20.40 -41.79
N ALA A 88 5.95 20.61 -40.71
CA ALA A 88 4.49 20.61 -40.72
C ALA A 88 3.93 21.82 -41.50
N GLY A 89 4.59 22.98 -41.41
CA GLY A 89 4.25 24.19 -42.16
C GLY A 89 4.44 24.12 -43.68
N LYS A 90 5.10 23.08 -44.21
CA LYS A 90 5.32 22.90 -45.67
C LYS A 90 4.22 22.11 -46.39
N ARG A 91 3.26 21.50 -45.68
CA ARG A 91 2.14 20.75 -46.30
C ARG A 91 0.90 21.61 -46.60
N GLY A 92 0.91 22.89 -46.25
CA GLY A 92 -0.15 23.83 -46.58
C GLY A 92 0.31 24.87 -47.60
N PHE A 93 -0.44 24.96 -48.70
CA PHE A 93 -0.64 26.14 -49.54
C PHE A 93 0.40 26.54 -50.60
N PHE A 94 -0.06 26.54 -51.86
CA PHE A 94 0.06 27.75 -52.66
C PHE A 94 -0.77 28.86 -51.97
N LEU A 95 -0.14 29.72 -51.17
CA LEU A 95 -0.57 31.11 -51.01
C LEU A 95 0.58 31.96 -50.46
N LYS A 96 0.95 32.93 -51.30
CA LYS A 96 1.81 34.11 -51.15
C LYS A 96 2.54 34.34 -49.80
N LYS A 97 3.87 34.32 -49.92
CA LYS A 97 4.89 35.06 -49.15
C LYS A 97 4.35 36.40 -48.57
N SER A 98 4.35 36.53 -47.26
CA SER A 98 4.65 37.79 -46.58
C SER A 98 6.06 37.69 -46.00
N VAL A 99 6.92 38.65 -46.35
CA VAL A 99 8.28 38.78 -45.84
C VAL A 99 8.21 39.75 -44.67
N GLY A 100 8.38 39.24 -43.46
CA GLY A 100 8.65 40.00 -42.24
C GLY A 100 9.69 39.25 -41.40
N PRO A 101 10.54 39.94 -40.63
CA PRO A 101 11.56 39.29 -39.81
C PRO A 101 10.86 38.51 -38.68
N GLN A 102 10.74 37.20 -38.86
CA GLN A 102 10.34 36.28 -37.80
C GLN A 102 11.40 36.32 -36.70
N VAL A 103 11.08 36.97 -35.58
CA VAL A 103 11.84 36.84 -34.34
C VAL A 103 11.86 35.36 -34.00
N LYS A 104 13.05 34.73 -33.97
CA LYS A 104 13.19 33.36 -33.46
C LYS A 104 12.79 33.38 -31.98
N GLU A 105 11.56 32.96 -31.67
CA GLU A 105 11.18 32.62 -30.30
C GLU A 105 12.20 31.60 -29.77
N LYS A 106 12.91 32.01 -28.72
CA LYS A 106 13.88 31.15 -28.03
C LYS A 106 13.09 30.22 -27.13
N PHE A 107 12.91 28.96 -27.56
CA PHE A 107 12.35 27.94 -26.70
C PHE A 107 13.22 27.73 -25.45
N THR A 108 12.56 27.56 -24.31
CA THR A 108 13.16 27.43 -22.98
C THR A 108 13.01 26.01 -22.42
N PHE A 109 13.67 25.75 -21.29
CA PHE A 109 13.47 24.50 -20.53
C PHE A 109 12.04 24.36 -20.01
N GLU A 110 11.41 25.47 -19.65
CA GLU A 110 10.00 25.50 -19.23
C GLU A 110 9.08 25.06 -20.37
N ASP A 111 9.28 25.57 -21.58
CA ASP A 111 8.48 25.19 -22.77
C ASP A 111 8.56 23.68 -23.05
N MET A 112 9.73 23.07 -22.81
CA MET A 112 9.90 21.62 -22.93
C MET A 112 9.05 20.84 -21.92
N LEU A 113 8.74 21.41 -20.77
CA LEU A 113 7.98 20.78 -19.69
C LEU A 113 6.51 21.23 -19.61
N CYS A 114 6.04 22.04 -20.54
CA CYS A 114 4.63 22.45 -20.62
C CYS A 114 3.82 21.58 -21.59
N PHE A 115 2.51 21.56 -21.39
CA PHE A 115 1.55 20.83 -22.21
C PHE A 115 1.76 21.08 -23.71
N GLN A 116 1.66 20.02 -24.50
CA GLN A 116 1.60 20.12 -25.96
C GLN A 116 0.58 19.14 -26.54
N LYS A 117 0.01 19.50 -27.70
CA LYS A 117 -0.93 18.65 -28.45
C LYS A 117 -0.24 17.73 -29.45
N ASP A 118 0.84 18.19 -30.06
CA ASP A 118 1.55 17.42 -31.07
C ASP A 118 2.43 16.34 -30.45
N PRO A 119 2.63 15.19 -31.12
CA PRO A 119 3.58 14.17 -30.68
C PRO A 119 4.99 14.72 -30.50
N ILE A 120 5.68 14.30 -29.44
CA ILE A 120 7.10 14.65 -29.23
C ILE A 120 8.00 14.05 -30.33
N PRO A 121 9.02 14.78 -30.80
CA PRO A 121 9.96 14.29 -31.83
C PRO A 121 11.02 13.33 -31.30
N THR A 122 11.33 13.39 -30.00
CA THR A 122 12.35 12.60 -29.29
C THR A 122 11.97 12.52 -27.81
N SER A 123 12.66 11.72 -27.01
CA SER A 123 12.41 11.63 -25.56
C SER A 123 12.74 12.92 -24.83
N LEU A 124 12.13 13.13 -23.66
CA LEU A 124 12.40 14.26 -22.79
C LEU A 124 13.72 14.07 -22.03
N LEU A 125 13.95 12.85 -21.55
CA LEU A 125 15.18 12.47 -20.85
C LEU A 125 16.24 11.97 -21.83
N LYS A 126 17.50 12.14 -21.44
CA LYS A 126 18.67 11.51 -22.08
C LYS A 126 18.61 10.01 -21.78
N ILE A 127 18.07 9.24 -22.72
CA ILE A 127 17.97 7.77 -22.66
C ILE A 127 18.74 7.14 -23.81
N ASN A 128 18.96 5.83 -23.74
CA ASN A 128 19.60 5.08 -24.82
C ASN A 128 18.80 5.20 -26.13
N GLY A 129 19.51 5.32 -27.25
CA GLY A 129 18.93 5.59 -28.58
C GLY A 129 17.92 4.54 -29.04
N ASP A 130 18.07 3.29 -28.60
CA ASP A 130 17.13 2.20 -28.87
C ASP A 130 15.77 2.37 -28.19
N LEU A 131 15.73 3.14 -27.09
CA LEU A 131 14.52 3.45 -26.32
C LEU A 131 13.81 4.71 -26.79
N VAL A 132 14.47 5.61 -27.54
CA VAL A 132 13.87 6.88 -28.00
C VAL A 132 12.60 6.65 -28.82
N SER A 133 12.61 5.67 -29.73
CA SER A 133 11.41 5.33 -30.52
C SER A 133 10.25 4.76 -29.69
N ARG A 134 10.54 4.20 -28.51
CA ARG A 134 9.53 3.74 -27.55
C ARG A 134 8.99 4.92 -26.75
N ALA A 135 9.87 5.82 -26.31
CA ALA A 135 9.49 7.05 -25.61
C ALA A 135 8.53 7.93 -26.43
N THR A 136 8.77 8.11 -27.73
CA THR A 136 7.85 8.85 -28.60
C THR A 136 6.50 8.16 -28.74
N LYS A 137 6.47 6.82 -28.78
CA LYS A 137 5.23 6.03 -28.78
C LYS A 137 4.49 6.10 -27.44
N LEU A 138 5.19 6.17 -26.31
CA LEU A 138 4.56 6.39 -25.00
C LEU A 138 3.78 7.70 -25.01
N PHE A 139 4.38 8.78 -25.53
CA PHE A 139 3.72 10.07 -25.61
C PHE A 139 2.47 10.04 -26.48
N GLN A 140 2.49 9.35 -27.62
CA GLN A 140 1.30 9.14 -28.46
C GLN A 140 0.19 8.39 -27.71
N ILE A 141 0.55 7.39 -26.89
CA ILE A 141 -0.42 6.68 -26.05
C ILE A 141 -1.00 7.62 -24.99
N ILE A 142 -0.19 8.50 -24.38
CA ILE A 142 -0.65 9.53 -23.43
C ILE A 142 -1.64 10.49 -24.10
N LEU A 143 -1.29 11.04 -25.27
CA LEU A 143 -2.18 11.92 -26.04
C LEU A 143 -3.50 11.22 -26.36
N LYS A 144 -3.45 9.99 -26.84
CA LYS A 144 -4.65 9.20 -27.14
C LYS A 144 -5.50 8.91 -25.91
N TYR A 145 -4.87 8.62 -24.76
CA TYR A 145 -5.56 8.39 -23.49
C TYR A 145 -6.30 9.65 -23.02
N MET A 146 -5.65 10.81 -23.14
CA MET A 146 -6.21 12.12 -22.80
C MET A 146 -7.31 12.56 -23.77
N GLY A 147 -7.40 11.95 -24.96
CA GLY A 147 -8.31 12.35 -26.03
C GLY A 147 -7.78 13.51 -26.89
N VAL A 148 -6.45 13.66 -26.99
CA VAL A 148 -5.77 14.75 -27.71
C VAL A 148 -5.47 14.41 -29.19
N ASP A 149 -5.52 13.14 -29.59
CA ASP A 149 -5.31 12.68 -30.99
C ASP A 149 -6.64 12.27 -31.66
N SER A 150 -6.93 12.51 -32.94
CA SER A 150 -6.28 13.24 -34.05
C SER A 150 -7.34 13.40 -35.15
N SER A 151 -7.76 14.63 -35.53
CA SER A 151 -8.57 15.03 -36.72
C SER A 151 -9.89 14.29 -37.09
N ASP A 152 -10.13 13.05 -36.66
CA ASP A 152 -11.05 12.09 -37.30
C ASP A 152 -12.04 11.45 -36.32
N ARG A 153 -11.85 11.66 -35.00
CA ARG A 153 -12.73 11.12 -33.96
C ARG A 153 -13.50 12.23 -33.26
N VAL A 154 -14.82 12.15 -33.34
CA VAL A 154 -15.78 13.07 -32.70
C VAL A 154 -15.98 12.72 -31.22
N THR A 155 -15.68 11.48 -30.81
CA THR A 155 -15.97 10.96 -29.46
C THR A 155 -14.70 10.68 -28.63
N PRO A 156 -14.71 10.98 -27.31
CA PRO A 156 -13.65 10.60 -26.38
C PRO A 156 -13.40 9.08 -26.36
N PRO A 157 -12.19 8.62 -26.00
CA PRO A 157 -11.89 7.19 -25.90
C PRO A 157 -12.79 6.52 -24.84
N SER A 158 -13.33 5.36 -25.19
CA SER A 158 -14.15 4.56 -24.27
C SER A 158 -13.34 4.10 -23.05
N LEU A 159 -14.02 3.67 -21.99
CA LEU A 159 -13.36 3.09 -20.82
C LEU A 159 -12.48 1.89 -21.21
N ASP A 160 -12.97 1.02 -22.10
CA ASP A 160 -12.25 -0.14 -22.61
C ASP A 160 -10.97 0.25 -23.35
N GLU A 161 -11.07 1.25 -24.24
CA GLU A 161 -9.91 1.75 -24.98
C GLU A 161 -8.87 2.36 -24.02
N ARG A 162 -9.32 3.11 -23.00
CA ARG A 162 -8.43 3.66 -21.96
C ARG A 162 -7.72 2.54 -21.19
N ILE A 163 -8.42 1.49 -20.79
CA ILE A 163 -7.81 0.34 -20.08
C ILE A 163 -6.75 -0.35 -20.95
N GLU A 164 -7.03 -0.56 -22.25
CA GLU A 164 -6.05 -1.12 -23.17
C GLU A 164 -4.81 -0.24 -23.35
N LEU A 165 -4.99 1.09 -23.42
CA LEU A 165 -3.89 2.04 -23.51
C LEU A 165 -3.01 1.99 -22.27
N VAL A 166 -3.61 1.94 -21.08
CA VAL A 166 -2.89 1.78 -19.80
C VAL A 166 -2.10 0.45 -19.78
N GLY A 167 -2.71 -0.65 -20.21
CA GLY A 167 -2.01 -1.93 -20.34
C GLY A 167 -0.81 -1.87 -21.29
N LYS A 168 -0.92 -1.12 -22.41
CA LYS A 168 0.20 -0.89 -23.34
C LYS A 168 1.31 -0.05 -22.72
N LEU A 169 0.99 0.93 -21.88
CA LEU A 169 1.98 1.71 -21.13
C LEU A 169 2.76 0.79 -20.18
N TYR A 170 2.07 0.05 -19.30
CA TYR A 170 2.72 -0.86 -18.35
C TYR A 170 3.59 -1.92 -19.02
N LYS A 171 3.15 -2.46 -20.16
CA LYS A 171 3.96 -3.42 -20.93
C LYS A 171 5.32 -2.87 -21.35
N GLN A 172 5.42 -1.57 -21.59
CA GLN A 172 6.67 -0.92 -21.98
C GLN A 172 7.48 -0.42 -20.79
N THR A 173 6.82 0.04 -19.73
CA THR A 173 7.48 0.80 -18.65
C THR A 173 7.75 -0.01 -17.39
N LEU A 174 6.86 -0.92 -16.97
CA LEU A 174 6.91 -1.53 -15.63
C LEU A 174 8.29 -2.13 -15.28
N LYS A 175 8.88 -2.88 -16.22
CA LYS A 175 10.17 -3.57 -16.05
C LYS A 175 11.41 -2.73 -16.45
N ARG A 176 11.24 -1.50 -16.94
CA ARG A 176 12.32 -0.68 -17.53
C ARG A 176 12.40 0.69 -16.87
N ALA A 177 13.36 0.86 -15.97
CA ALA A 177 13.47 2.08 -15.17
C ALA A 177 13.60 3.36 -16.02
N GLU A 178 14.37 3.36 -17.11
CA GLU A 178 14.52 4.58 -17.93
C GLU A 178 13.21 5.00 -18.60
N LEU A 179 12.40 4.03 -19.03
CA LEU A 179 11.09 4.31 -19.63
C LEU A 179 10.02 4.66 -18.58
N ARG A 180 10.18 4.23 -17.31
CA ARG A 180 9.31 4.70 -16.22
C ARG A 180 9.54 6.17 -15.92
N ASP A 181 10.80 6.58 -15.78
CA ASP A 181 11.14 7.98 -15.52
C ASP A 181 10.71 8.88 -16.66
N GLU A 182 10.91 8.42 -17.90
CA GLU A 182 10.43 9.12 -19.10
C GLU A 182 8.90 9.24 -19.12
N LEU A 183 8.17 8.18 -18.75
CA LEU A 183 6.71 8.22 -18.66
C LEU A 183 6.25 9.24 -17.61
N PHE A 184 6.84 9.25 -16.42
CA PHE A 184 6.52 10.24 -15.39
C PHE A 184 6.82 11.67 -15.87
N ALA A 185 7.98 11.90 -16.49
CA ALA A 185 8.32 13.21 -17.05
C ALA A 185 7.33 13.66 -18.14
N GLN A 186 6.91 12.75 -19.02
CA GLN A 186 5.94 13.04 -20.07
C GLN A 186 4.54 13.33 -19.51
N ILE A 187 4.09 12.61 -18.48
CA ILE A 187 2.79 12.90 -17.85
C ILE A 187 2.86 14.25 -17.10
N SER A 188 3.96 14.53 -16.37
CA SER A 188 4.20 15.83 -15.72
C SER A 188 4.22 16.98 -16.72
N LYS A 189 4.71 16.74 -17.94
CA LYS A 189 4.62 17.72 -19.03
C LYS A 189 3.17 18.02 -19.41
N GLN A 190 2.33 16.99 -19.52
CA GLN A 190 0.93 17.14 -19.90
C GLN A 190 0.03 17.73 -18.79
N THR A 191 0.49 17.74 -17.54
CA THR A 191 -0.20 18.39 -16.42
C THR A 191 0.16 19.87 -16.26
N ARG A 192 1.33 20.32 -16.72
CA ARG A 192 1.80 21.70 -16.54
C ARG A 192 1.28 22.62 -17.64
N ASN A 193 0.70 23.76 -17.26
CA ASN A 193 0.14 24.77 -18.19
C ASN A 193 -0.82 24.17 -19.23
N ASN A 194 -1.61 23.17 -18.83
CA ASN A 194 -2.61 22.58 -19.70
C ASN A 194 -3.88 23.46 -19.73
N PRO A 195 -4.22 24.08 -20.87
CA PRO A 195 -5.34 25.03 -20.95
C PRO A 195 -6.71 24.34 -20.94
N ASP A 196 -6.76 23.03 -21.18
CA ASP A 196 -8.01 22.27 -21.24
C ASP A 196 -8.21 21.45 -19.96
N ARG A 197 -9.30 21.75 -19.25
CA ARG A 197 -9.64 21.09 -17.99
C ARG A 197 -9.78 19.58 -18.13
N GLN A 198 -10.39 19.08 -19.21
CA GLN A 198 -10.61 17.65 -19.40
C GLN A 198 -9.29 16.93 -19.63
N TYR A 199 -8.41 17.49 -20.46
CA TYR A 199 -7.08 16.96 -20.68
C TYR A 199 -6.23 16.97 -19.41
N LEU A 200 -6.33 18.03 -18.62
CA LEU A 200 -5.62 18.15 -17.35
C LEU A 200 -6.03 17.03 -16.38
N ILE A 201 -7.33 16.80 -16.20
CA ILE A 201 -7.83 15.72 -15.34
C ILE A 201 -7.37 14.35 -15.84
N LYS A 202 -7.43 14.10 -17.16
CA LYS A 202 -6.96 12.82 -17.71
C LYS A 202 -5.46 12.62 -17.56
N SER A 203 -4.68 13.69 -17.58
CA SER A 203 -3.24 13.62 -17.29
C SER A 203 -2.99 13.22 -15.83
N TRP A 204 -3.72 13.81 -14.88
CA TRP A 204 -3.62 13.47 -13.47
C TRP A 204 -4.19 12.09 -13.11
N GLU A 205 -5.27 11.66 -13.76
CA GLU A 205 -5.82 10.30 -13.67
C GLU A 205 -4.76 9.28 -14.10
N LEU A 206 -4.04 9.56 -15.19
CA LEU A 206 -2.96 8.70 -15.68
C LEU A 206 -1.73 8.72 -14.75
N MET A 207 -1.40 9.87 -14.18
CA MET A 207 -0.34 10.01 -13.17
C MET A 207 -0.64 9.13 -11.94
N TYR A 208 -1.87 9.21 -11.42
CA TYR A 208 -2.33 8.43 -10.28
C TYR A 208 -2.30 6.93 -10.56
N LEU A 209 -2.81 6.50 -11.73
CA LEU A 209 -2.71 5.11 -12.20
C LEU A 209 -1.27 4.59 -12.13
N CYS A 210 -0.35 5.30 -12.77
CA CYS A 210 1.06 4.88 -12.84
C CYS A 210 1.70 4.82 -11.46
N ALA A 211 1.51 5.85 -10.63
CA ALA A 211 2.03 5.93 -9.28
C ALA A 211 1.54 4.79 -8.36
N SER A 212 0.33 4.26 -8.63
CA SER A 212 -0.27 3.17 -7.86
C SER A 212 0.39 1.81 -8.11
N SER A 213 1.11 1.65 -9.24
CA SER A 213 1.73 0.36 -9.61
C SER A 213 3.26 0.40 -9.67
N MET A 214 3.86 1.59 -9.76
CA MET A 214 5.30 1.74 -9.84
C MET A 214 5.75 3.12 -9.37
N PRO A 215 6.85 3.22 -8.60
CA PRO A 215 7.48 4.50 -8.33
C PRO A 215 8.40 4.92 -9.50
N PRO A 216 8.71 6.23 -9.61
CA PRO A 216 9.89 6.69 -10.37
C PRO A 216 11.18 6.12 -9.76
N SER A 217 12.31 6.26 -10.46
CA SER A 217 13.61 5.94 -9.89
C SER A 217 13.95 6.84 -8.70
N LYS A 218 14.93 6.43 -7.89
CA LYS A 218 15.39 7.21 -6.71
C LYS A 218 15.81 8.63 -7.09
N ASP A 219 16.40 8.78 -8.27
CA ASP A 219 16.90 10.06 -8.76
C ASP A 219 15.75 11.01 -9.14
N MET A 220 14.69 10.48 -9.76
CA MET A 220 13.52 11.27 -10.20
C MET A 220 12.47 11.45 -9.09
N GLY A 221 12.48 10.57 -8.09
CA GLY A 221 11.44 10.51 -7.05
C GLY A 221 11.32 11.76 -6.20
N GLY A 222 12.43 12.44 -5.88
CA GLY A 222 12.41 13.69 -5.14
C GLY A 222 11.66 14.79 -5.91
N TYR A 223 12.07 15.04 -7.16
CA TYR A 223 11.44 16.01 -8.05
C TYR A 223 9.95 15.75 -8.25
N LEU A 224 9.58 14.50 -8.58
CA LEU A 224 8.18 14.17 -8.84
C LEU A 224 7.33 14.33 -7.57
N SER A 225 7.83 13.89 -6.42
CA SER A 225 7.10 14.00 -5.15
C SER A 225 6.87 15.46 -4.75
N GLU A 226 7.88 16.32 -4.92
CA GLU A 226 7.77 17.76 -4.67
C GLU A 226 6.76 18.42 -5.62
N TYR A 227 6.85 18.11 -6.92
CA TYR A 227 5.89 18.62 -7.91
C TYR A 227 4.45 18.24 -7.57
N VAL A 228 4.20 16.95 -7.29
CA VAL A 228 2.86 16.45 -6.94
C VAL A 228 2.38 17.06 -5.62
N HIS A 229 3.25 17.22 -4.63
CA HIS A 229 2.93 17.88 -3.37
C HIS A 229 2.49 19.33 -3.56
N ASN A 230 3.24 20.10 -4.37
CA ASN A 230 2.93 21.50 -4.64
C ASN A 230 1.57 21.66 -5.33
N VAL A 231 1.22 20.75 -6.26
CA VAL A 231 -0.11 20.77 -6.91
C VAL A 231 -1.21 20.34 -5.93
N ALA A 232 -0.95 19.33 -5.08
CA ALA A 232 -1.90 18.89 -4.07
C ALA A 232 -2.19 19.97 -3.00
N GLN A 233 -1.25 20.88 -2.73
CA GLN A 233 -1.39 21.97 -1.76
C GLN A 233 -1.65 23.34 -2.42
N GLY A 234 -1.71 23.40 -3.76
CA GLY A 234 -1.77 24.65 -4.50
C GLY A 234 -3.10 25.39 -4.34
N VAL A 235 -3.06 26.57 -3.73
CA VAL A 235 -4.23 27.47 -3.59
C VAL A 235 -4.66 27.94 -4.99
N GLY A 236 -5.90 27.64 -5.37
CA GLY A 236 -6.46 27.99 -6.70
C GLY A 236 -6.35 26.89 -7.76
N THR A 237 -5.80 25.71 -7.42
CA THR A 237 -5.84 24.52 -8.28
C THR A 237 -7.28 24.00 -8.40
N ASP A 238 -7.65 23.44 -9.54
CA ASP A 238 -8.94 22.75 -9.70
C ASP A 238 -9.11 21.65 -8.65
N SER A 239 -10.26 21.61 -7.99
CA SER A 239 -10.51 20.69 -6.86
C SER A 239 -10.35 19.22 -7.24
N GLU A 240 -10.76 18.82 -8.45
CA GLU A 240 -10.64 17.43 -8.91
C GLU A 240 -9.17 17.06 -9.17
N VAL A 241 -8.41 18.01 -9.71
CA VAL A 241 -6.95 17.88 -9.88
C VAL A 241 -6.25 17.78 -8.53
N GLN A 242 -6.66 18.58 -7.54
CA GLN A 242 -6.08 18.54 -6.20
C GLN A 242 -6.29 17.17 -5.53
N ILE A 243 -7.49 16.59 -5.65
CA ILE A 243 -7.80 15.24 -5.16
C ILE A 243 -6.93 14.20 -5.86
N LEU A 244 -6.82 14.25 -7.19
CA LEU A 244 -5.98 13.32 -7.95
C LEU A 244 -4.49 13.47 -7.60
N ALA A 245 -4.00 14.69 -7.38
CA ALA A 245 -2.63 14.94 -6.94
C ALA A 245 -2.38 14.39 -5.53
N LEU A 246 -3.33 14.55 -4.60
CA LEU A 246 -3.24 13.97 -3.26
C LEU A 246 -3.24 12.43 -3.31
N ASN A 247 -4.12 11.83 -4.11
CA ASN A 247 -4.15 10.38 -4.34
C ASN A 247 -2.85 9.88 -4.96
N THR A 248 -2.31 10.62 -5.94
CA THR A 248 -1.00 10.35 -6.55
C THR A 248 0.11 10.40 -5.51
N LEU A 249 0.13 11.41 -4.63
CA LEU A 249 1.14 11.55 -3.58
C LEU A 249 1.11 10.36 -2.62
N ASN A 250 -0.08 9.93 -2.20
CA ASN A 250 -0.26 8.77 -1.34
C ASN A 250 0.16 7.47 -2.03
N ALA A 251 -0.21 7.31 -3.30
CA ALA A 251 0.20 6.18 -4.12
C ALA A 251 1.73 6.12 -4.30
N LEU A 252 2.39 7.25 -4.54
CA LEU A 252 3.85 7.35 -4.62
C LEU A 252 4.51 6.95 -3.29
N LYS A 253 4.01 7.42 -2.15
CA LYS A 253 4.55 7.00 -0.84
C LYS A 253 4.48 5.48 -0.64
N ARG A 254 3.35 4.87 -1.01
CA ARG A 254 3.16 3.42 -0.94
C ARG A 254 4.08 2.67 -1.91
N SER A 255 4.12 3.08 -3.19
CA SER A 255 4.91 2.40 -4.21
C SER A 255 6.42 2.63 -4.08
N VAL A 256 6.87 3.74 -3.48
CA VAL A 256 8.29 3.92 -3.11
C VAL A 256 8.71 2.95 -2.01
N LYS A 257 7.84 2.71 -1.01
CA LYS A 257 8.08 1.73 0.05
C LYS A 257 8.06 0.31 -0.51
N ALA A 258 7.04 -0.02 -1.31
CA ALA A 258 6.81 -1.37 -1.80
C ALA A 258 7.65 -1.77 -3.04
N GLY A 259 8.12 -0.77 -3.80
CA GLY A 259 8.76 -0.99 -5.09
C GLY A 259 7.73 -1.15 -6.23
N PRO A 260 8.19 -1.37 -7.47
CA PRO A 260 7.28 -1.57 -8.61
C PRO A 260 6.62 -2.96 -8.57
N ARG A 261 5.35 -3.02 -9.00
CA ARG A 261 4.61 -4.28 -9.25
C ARG A 261 5.41 -5.24 -10.13
N HIS A 262 5.27 -6.54 -9.88
CA HIS A 262 5.91 -7.59 -10.68
C HIS A 262 5.07 -8.00 -11.89
N THR A 263 3.75 -7.86 -11.79
CA THR A 263 2.81 -8.16 -12.86
C THR A 263 2.12 -6.89 -13.35
N ILE A 264 1.69 -6.89 -14.61
CA ILE A 264 0.88 -5.80 -15.15
C ILE A 264 -0.51 -5.90 -14.48
N PRO A 265 -1.04 -4.80 -13.91
CA PRO A 265 -2.37 -4.80 -13.32
C PRO A 265 -3.44 -5.34 -14.26
N GLY A 266 -4.34 -6.16 -13.73
CA GLY A 266 -5.44 -6.74 -14.48
C GLY A 266 -6.43 -5.69 -14.99
N ARG A 267 -7.22 -6.07 -16.00
CA ARG A 267 -8.29 -5.21 -16.54
C ARG A 267 -9.24 -4.73 -15.45
N GLU A 268 -9.65 -5.64 -14.56
CA GLU A 268 -10.54 -5.37 -13.43
C GLU A 268 -9.93 -4.38 -12.44
N GLU A 269 -8.62 -4.47 -12.15
CA GLU A 269 -7.92 -3.53 -11.28
C GLU A 269 -7.87 -2.13 -11.88
N ILE A 270 -7.52 -2.01 -13.17
CA ILE A 270 -7.46 -0.72 -13.87
C ILE A 270 -8.86 -0.10 -13.95
N GLU A 271 -9.88 -0.89 -14.28
CA GLU A 271 -11.28 -0.43 -14.33
C GLU A 271 -11.76 0.05 -12.97
N ALA A 272 -11.48 -0.69 -11.90
CA ALA A 272 -11.86 -0.34 -10.53
C ALA A 272 -11.25 1.02 -10.13
N LEU A 273 -9.95 1.23 -10.37
CA LEU A 273 -9.29 2.49 -10.05
C LEU A 273 -9.85 3.66 -10.88
N LEU A 274 -10.13 3.44 -12.17
CA LEU A 274 -10.72 4.45 -13.05
C LEU A 274 -12.18 4.81 -12.72
N THR A 275 -12.90 3.90 -12.05
CA THR A 275 -14.31 4.09 -11.69
C THR A 275 -14.51 4.39 -10.20
N GLY A 276 -13.43 4.48 -9.42
CA GLY A 276 -13.48 4.72 -7.98
C GLY A 276 -14.07 3.55 -7.18
N ARG A 277 -14.01 2.34 -7.72
CA ARG A 277 -14.46 1.11 -7.04
C ARG A 277 -13.28 0.43 -6.36
N LYS A 278 -13.55 -0.31 -5.29
CA LYS A 278 -12.60 -1.25 -4.69
C LYS A 278 -12.93 -2.67 -5.13
N LEU A 279 -11.91 -3.50 -5.29
CA LEU A 279 -12.07 -4.93 -5.49
C LEU A 279 -12.12 -5.63 -4.14
N THR A 280 -12.57 -6.88 -4.12
CA THR A 280 -12.58 -7.71 -2.91
C THR A 280 -11.89 -9.04 -3.13
N THR A 281 -11.33 -9.61 -2.07
CA THR A 281 -10.75 -10.95 -2.06
C THR A 281 -10.94 -11.61 -0.71
N ILE A 282 -10.93 -12.94 -0.68
CA ILE A 282 -11.20 -13.74 0.51
C ILE A 282 -9.88 -14.13 1.17
N VAL A 283 -9.78 -13.88 2.48
CA VAL A 283 -8.71 -14.39 3.34
C VAL A 283 -9.27 -15.44 4.27
N PHE A 284 -8.68 -16.64 4.23
CA PHE A 284 -9.08 -17.76 5.06
C PHE A 284 -8.30 -17.79 6.38
N PHE A 285 -8.90 -18.34 7.42
CA PHE A 285 -8.23 -18.77 8.65
C PHE A 285 -7.99 -20.29 8.61
N LEU A 286 -7.24 -20.80 9.58
CA LEU A 286 -6.87 -22.22 9.64
C LEU A 286 -8.01 -23.16 10.02
N ASP A 287 -9.12 -22.63 10.52
CA ASP A 287 -10.37 -23.36 10.77
C ASP A 287 -11.32 -23.32 9.56
N GLU A 288 -10.83 -22.88 8.40
CA GLU A 288 -11.58 -22.68 7.14
C GLU A 288 -12.67 -21.58 7.19
N THR A 289 -12.80 -20.85 8.31
CA THR A 289 -13.54 -19.59 8.31
C THR A 289 -12.83 -18.57 7.43
N PHE A 290 -13.52 -17.51 7.02
CA PHE A 290 -12.95 -16.51 6.14
C PHE A 290 -13.55 -15.13 6.39
N GLU A 291 -12.78 -14.11 6.01
CA GLU A 291 -13.24 -12.73 5.91
C GLU A 291 -12.95 -12.21 4.50
N GLU A 292 -13.79 -11.28 4.07
CA GLU A 292 -13.61 -10.58 2.81
C GLU A 292 -12.92 -9.23 3.08
N ILE A 293 -11.81 -8.99 2.39
CA ILE A 293 -11.07 -7.73 2.47
C ILE A 293 -11.16 -6.98 1.14
N THR A 294 -11.09 -5.66 1.21
CA THR A 294 -11.01 -4.82 0.02
C THR A 294 -9.55 -4.66 -0.43
N TYR A 295 -9.34 -4.49 -1.73
CA TYR A 295 -8.04 -4.15 -2.27
C TYR A 295 -8.14 -3.29 -3.53
N ASP A 296 -7.08 -2.53 -3.79
CA ASP A 296 -6.86 -1.74 -4.99
C ASP A 296 -5.48 -2.06 -5.62
N MET A 297 -5.12 -1.35 -6.68
CA MET A 297 -3.85 -1.54 -7.38
C MET A 297 -2.60 -1.33 -6.50
N ALA A 298 -2.71 -0.57 -5.41
CA ALA A 298 -1.62 -0.18 -4.53
C ALA A 298 -1.59 -0.96 -3.21
N THR A 299 -2.57 -1.83 -2.96
CA THR A 299 -2.73 -2.55 -1.68
C THR A 299 -1.67 -3.63 -1.53
N THR A 300 -0.88 -3.54 -0.46
CA THR A 300 0.16 -4.51 -0.08
C THR A 300 -0.37 -5.53 0.93
N VAL A 301 0.42 -6.58 1.18
CA VAL A 301 0.15 -7.55 2.25
C VAL A 301 0.06 -6.86 3.62
N SER A 302 0.92 -5.89 3.91
CA SER A 302 0.87 -5.12 5.16
C SER A 302 -0.45 -4.37 5.31
N ASP A 303 -0.92 -3.72 4.24
CA ASP A 303 -2.18 -2.97 4.26
C ASP A 303 -3.37 -3.92 4.46
N ALA A 304 -3.36 -5.06 3.78
CA ALA A 304 -4.39 -6.10 3.90
C ALA A 304 -4.44 -6.73 5.30
N VAL A 305 -3.28 -6.92 5.94
CA VAL A 305 -3.18 -7.41 7.32
C VAL A 305 -3.76 -6.40 8.31
N GLU A 306 -3.49 -5.10 8.11
CA GLU A 306 -4.05 -4.03 8.93
C GLU A 306 -5.58 -3.95 8.79
N GLU A 307 -6.11 -3.99 7.57
CA GLU A 307 -7.56 -4.02 7.31
C GLU A 307 -8.22 -5.24 7.95
N LEU A 308 -7.66 -6.43 7.74
CA LEU A 308 -8.19 -7.68 8.30
C LEU A 308 -8.16 -7.66 9.83
N ALA A 309 -7.07 -7.17 10.43
CA ALA A 309 -6.96 -7.03 11.88
C ALA A 309 -8.04 -6.09 12.44
N GLY A 310 -8.37 -5.00 11.72
CA GLY A 310 -9.48 -4.12 12.04
C GLY A 310 -10.84 -4.83 12.00
N ILE A 311 -11.10 -5.61 10.96
CA ILE A 311 -12.36 -6.37 10.77
C ILE A 311 -12.57 -7.35 11.93
N ILE A 312 -11.54 -8.15 12.26
CA ILE A 312 -11.62 -9.16 13.33
C ILE A 312 -11.35 -8.61 14.72
N LYS A 313 -11.14 -7.29 14.86
CA LYS A 313 -10.84 -6.59 16.12
C LYS A 313 -9.60 -7.13 16.85
N LEU A 314 -8.57 -7.52 16.10
CA LEU A 314 -7.30 -7.97 16.63
C LEU A 314 -6.39 -6.77 16.88
N SER A 315 -6.14 -6.42 18.14
CA SER A 315 -5.30 -5.28 18.50
C SER A 315 -3.80 -5.56 18.31
N ALA A 316 -3.33 -6.73 18.74
CA ALA A 316 -1.93 -7.15 18.70
C ALA A 316 -1.64 -8.05 17.49
N TYR A 317 -1.66 -7.50 16.28
CA TYR A 317 -1.51 -8.28 15.04
C TYR A 317 -0.07 -8.34 14.48
N SER A 318 0.92 -7.71 15.12
CA SER A 318 2.31 -7.65 14.62
C SER A 318 2.98 -9.02 14.44
N SER A 319 2.51 -10.06 15.13
CA SER A 319 2.97 -11.44 14.98
C SER A 319 2.23 -12.22 13.90
N PHE A 320 1.25 -11.62 13.21
CA PHE A 320 0.42 -12.25 12.18
C PHE A 320 0.70 -11.67 10.80
N SER A 321 0.41 -12.46 9.77
CA SER A 321 0.51 -12.02 8.38
C SER A 321 -0.26 -12.97 7.46
N LEU A 322 -0.22 -12.67 6.16
CA LEU A 322 -0.78 -13.51 5.12
C LEU A 322 0.23 -14.54 4.63
N PHE A 323 -0.30 -15.72 4.31
CA PHE A 323 0.41 -16.83 3.73
C PHE A 323 -0.30 -17.24 2.44
N GLU A 324 0.47 -17.64 1.44
CA GLU A 324 -0.04 -18.42 0.33
C GLU A 324 -0.16 -19.87 0.79
N CYS A 325 -1.38 -20.40 0.80
CA CYS A 325 -1.65 -21.82 0.99
C CYS A 325 -1.80 -22.48 -0.39
N ARG A 326 -0.91 -23.43 -0.71
CA ARG A 326 -0.98 -24.27 -1.91
C ARG A 326 -1.43 -25.66 -1.51
N LYS A 327 -2.58 -26.08 -2.05
CA LYS A 327 -3.11 -27.42 -1.87
C LYS A 327 -3.16 -28.17 -3.19
N VAL A 328 -2.40 -29.26 -3.30
CA VAL A 328 -2.47 -30.16 -4.46
C VAL A 328 -3.59 -31.17 -4.23
N VAL A 329 -4.67 -31.07 -5.00
CA VAL A 329 -5.78 -32.03 -4.95
C VAL A 329 -5.54 -33.10 -6.01
N THR A 330 -5.04 -34.26 -5.58
CA THR A 330 -4.91 -35.46 -6.42
C THR A 330 -6.29 -36.12 -6.58
N GLY A 331 -6.68 -36.48 -7.82
CA GLY A 331 -8.04 -36.97 -8.16
C GLY A 331 -8.52 -38.29 -7.55
N SER A 332 -7.84 -38.83 -6.53
CA SER A 332 -8.29 -40.00 -5.77
C SER A 332 -9.11 -39.57 -4.55
N LYS A 333 -10.24 -40.25 -4.28
CA LYS A 333 -11.16 -40.06 -3.15
C LYS A 333 -10.55 -40.35 -1.75
N SER A 334 -9.25 -40.18 -1.58
CA SER A 334 -8.57 -40.19 -0.29
C SER A 334 -8.19 -38.75 0.03
N PRO A 335 -8.76 -38.13 1.09
CA PRO A 335 -8.15 -36.95 1.66
C PRO A 335 -6.83 -37.43 2.29
N GLU A 336 -5.72 -37.22 1.61
CA GLU A 336 -4.42 -37.18 2.27
C GLU A 336 -4.26 -35.78 2.86
N PRO A 337 -4.48 -35.58 4.18
CA PRO A 337 -4.06 -34.36 4.85
C PRO A 337 -2.53 -34.37 4.89
N GLY A 338 -1.91 -33.74 3.90
CA GLY A 338 -0.44 -33.74 3.77
C GLY A 338 0.15 -32.88 2.67
N ASN A 339 -0.66 -32.39 1.72
CA ASN A 339 -0.18 -31.58 0.58
C ASN A 339 -0.60 -30.11 0.67
N GLU A 340 -0.69 -29.55 1.88
CA GLU A 340 -0.87 -28.11 2.10
C GLU A 340 0.47 -27.48 2.49
N GLU A 341 1.00 -26.68 1.58
CA GLU A 341 2.21 -25.89 1.81
C GLU A 341 1.82 -24.44 2.10
N TYR A 342 2.29 -23.90 3.22
CA TYR A 342 2.06 -22.51 3.61
C TYR A 342 3.35 -21.72 3.41
N ILE A 343 3.31 -20.73 2.52
CA ILE A 343 4.45 -19.89 2.15
C ILE A 343 4.20 -18.48 2.66
N GLY A 344 5.12 -17.97 3.49
CA GLY A 344 5.01 -16.62 4.04
C GLY A 344 5.10 -15.56 2.94
N LEU A 345 4.28 -14.52 3.05
CA LEU A 345 4.27 -13.42 2.09
C LEU A 345 5.06 -12.22 2.62
N ASP A 346 5.82 -11.58 1.73
CA ASP A 346 6.50 -10.33 2.05
C ASP A 346 5.47 -9.22 2.28
N ASP A 347 5.66 -8.42 3.33
CA ASP A 347 4.72 -7.39 3.75
C ASP A 347 4.52 -6.29 2.67
N ASN A 348 5.50 -6.11 1.78
CA ASN A 348 5.43 -5.15 0.68
C ASN A 348 4.91 -5.75 -0.63
N LYS A 349 4.66 -7.06 -0.69
CA LYS A 349 4.12 -7.69 -1.90
C LYS A 349 2.69 -7.21 -2.14
N TYR A 350 2.35 -6.94 -3.39
CA TYR A 350 1.01 -6.48 -3.77
C TYR A 350 -0.01 -7.61 -3.82
N ILE A 351 -1.22 -7.37 -3.32
CA ILE A 351 -2.33 -8.33 -3.38
C ILE A 351 -2.68 -8.65 -4.83
N GLY A 352 -2.72 -7.65 -5.72
CA GLY A 352 -2.97 -7.86 -7.15
C GLY A 352 -1.96 -8.79 -7.83
N ASP A 353 -0.68 -8.70 -7.47
CA ASP A 353 0.37 -9.61 -7.99
C ASP A 353 0.14 -11.06 -7.52
N LEU A 354 -0.25 -11.25 -6.25
CA LEU A 354 -0.54 -12.57 -5.68
C LEU A 354 -1.73 -13.24 -6.38
N LEU A 355 -2.81 -12.50 -6.58
CA LEU A 355 -4.01 -13.04 -7.23
C LEU A 355 -3.75 -13.37 -8.71
N ALA A 356 -2.94 -12.56 -9.40
CA ALA A 356 -2.49 -12.85 -10.76
C ALA A 356 -1.62 -14.12 -10.81
N GLU A 357 -0.71 -14.29 -9.84
CA GLU A 357 0.11 -15.51 -9.70
C GLU A 357 -0.76 -16.75 -9.45
N PHE A 358 -1.76 -16.67 -8.58
CA PHE A 358 -2.68 -17.79 -8.29
C PHE A 358 -3.46 -18.20 -9.54
N LYS A 359 -3.97 -17.23 -10.29
CA LYS A 359 -4.65 -17.48 -11.57
C LYS A 359 -3.71 -18.15 -12.58
N ALA A 360 -2.49 -17.63 -12.72
CA ALA A 360 -1.48 -18.18 -13.63
C ALA A 360 -0.96 -19.56 -13.21
N ALA A 361 -0.96 -19.89 -11.91
CA ALA A 361 -0.60 -21.21 -11.41
C ALA A 361 -1.70 -22.23 -11.73
N LYS A 362 -2.97 -21.86 -11.52
CA LYS A 362 -4.15 -22.67 -11.88
C LYS A 362 -4.22 -22.98 -13.37
N ASP A 363 -3.89 -22.02 -14.24
CA ASP A 363 -3.89 -22.22 -15.69
C ASP A 363 -2.74 -23.14 -16.16
N ARG A 364 -1.61 -23.16 -15.42
CA ARG A 364 -0.44 -24.00 -15.75
C ARG A 364 -0.60 -25.45 -15.30
N SER A 365 -1.39 -25.73 -14.25
CA SER A 365 -1.64 -27.07 -13.74
C SER A 365 -2.60 -27.84 -14.66
N LYS A 366 -2.10 -28.32 -15.80
CA LYS A 366 -2.82 -29.14 -16.79
C LYS A 366 -3.15 -30.55 -16.24
N GLY A 367 -4.09 -30.66 -15.32
CA GLY A 367 -4.66 -31.94 -14.84
C GLY A 367 -4.62 -32.16 -13.32
N GLU A 368 -3.82 -31.39 -12.58
CA GLU A 368 -3.84 -31.34 -11.13
C GLU A 368 -4.62 -30.09 -10.67
N ILE A 369 -5.55 -30.23 -9.74
CA ILE A 369 -6.27 -29.07 -9.19
C ILE A 369 -5.35 -28.47 -8.10
N LEU A 370 -4.52 -27.51 -8.49
CA LEU A 370 -3.79 -26.68 -7.54
C LEU A 370 -4.73 -25.60 -7.00
N HIS A 371 -5.08 -25.69 -5.72
CA HIS A 371 -5.88 -24.68 -5.04
C HIS A 371 -4.95 -23.73 -4.28
N CYS A 372 -4.90 -22.47 -4.69
CA CYS A 372 -4.17 -21.42 -4.00
C CYS A 372 -5.14 -20.56 -3.18
N LYS A 373 -4.85 -20.33 -1.90
CA LYS A 373 -5.64 -19.47 -1.00
C LYS A 373 -4.74 -18.47 -0.29
N LEU A 374 -5.28 -17.29 0.03
CA LEU A 374 -4.69 -16.43 1.06
C LEU A 374 -5.13 -16.91 2.42
N THR A 375 -4.18 -17.10 3.34
CA THR A 375 -4.47 -17.55 4.70
C THR A 375 -3.83 -16.61 5.72
N PHE A 376 -4.63 -16.12 6.68
CA PHE A 376 -4.12 -15.34 7.80
C PHE A 376 -3.64 -16.25 8.91
N LYS A 377 -2.35 -16.14 9.27
CA LYS A 377 -1.72 -16.98 10.29
C LYS A 377 -0.73 -16.18 11.10
N LYS A 378 -0.45 -16.66 12.29
CA LYS A 378 0.64 -16.19 13.13
C LYS A 378 1.97 -16.61 12.48
N LYS A 379 2.83 -15.64 12.16
CA LYS A 379 4.17 -15.84 11.60
C LYS A 379 5.06 -16.60 12.58
N LEU A 380 5.06 -16.19 13.85
CA LEU A 380 5.85 -16.81 14.90
C LEU A 380 5.23 -16.56 16.29
N PHE A 381 5.51 -17.44 17.24
CA PHE A 381 5.08 -17.30 18.62
C PHE A 381 6.20 -16.69 19.47
N ARG A 382 6.17 -15.37 19.65
CA ARG A 382 7.19 -14.66 20.42
C ARG A 382 7.06 -14.94 21.91
N GLU A 383 8.13 -14.71 22.65
CA GLU A 383 8.06 -14.74 24.11
C GLU A 383 7.24 -13.54 24.62
N SER A 384 7.37 -12.36 24.00
CA SER A 384 6.55 -11.18 24.29
C SER A 384 5.04 -11.43 24.20
N ASP A 385 4.62 -12.33 23.31
CA ASP A 385 3.20 -12.65 23.06
C ASP A 385 2.50 -13.27 24.26
N GLU A 386 3.24 -13.84 25.21
CA GLU A 386 2.67 -14.43 26.43
C GLU A 386 1.98 -13.41 27.33
N ALA A 387 2.30 -12.12 27.18
CA ALA A 387 1.65 -11.04 27.92
C ALA A 387 0.32 -10.59 27.28
N VAL A 388 0.02 -11.05 26.06
CA VAL A 388 -1.17 -10.63 25.31
C VAL A 388 -2.38 -11.45 25.77
N THR A 389 -3.38 -10.77 26.35
CA THR A 389 -4.62 -11.37 26.84
C THR A 389 -5.82 -11.10 25.92
N ASP A 390 -5.60 -10.51 24.75
CA ASP A 390 -6.65 -10.25 23.75
C ASP A 390 -7.36 -11.57 23.36
N PRO A 391 -8.70 -11.66 23.48
CA PRO A 391 -9.43 -12.90 23.22
C PRO A 391 -9.27 -13.43 21.78
N MET A 392 -9.25 -12.53 20.78
CA MET A 392 -9.07 -12.92 19.39
C MET A 392 -7.64 -13.43 19.16
N PHE A 393 -6.66 -12.77 19.76
CA PHE A 393 -5.26 -13.23 19.72
C PHE A 393 -5.10 -14.64 20.30
N VAL A 394 -5.72 -14.91 21.45
CA VAL A 394 -5.69 -16.22 22.11
C VAL A 394 -6.43 -17.26 21.28
N GLN A 395 -7.60 -16.92 20.73
CA GLN A 395 -8.38 -17.80 19.87
C GLN A 395 -7.61 -18.20 18.61
N LEU A 396 -7.03 -17.24 17.87
CA LEU A 396 -6.23 -17.52 16.68
C LEU A 396 -4.96 -18.32 17.01
N SER A 397 -4.33 -18.04 18.16
CA SER A 397 -3.19 -18.82 18.66
C SER A 397 -3.58 -20.27 18.97
N TYR A 398 -4.77 -20.49 19.56
CA TYR A 398 -5.32 -21.81 19.79
C TYR A 398 -5.62 -22.54 18.48
N VAL A 399 -6.33 -21.91 17.54
CA VAL A 399 -6.65 -22.50 16.24
C VAL A 399 -5.36 -22.91 15.50
N GLN A 400 -4.32 -22.09 15.54
CA GLN A 400 -3.05 -22.43 14.90
C GLN A 400 -2.32 -23.60 15.56
N LEU A 401 -2.23 -23.63 16.89
CA LEU A 401 -1.61 -24.75 17.59
C LEU A 401 -2.44 -26.04 17.49
N GLN A 402 -3.76 -25.93 17.45
CA GLN A 402 -4.66 -27.05 17.16
C GLN A 402 -4.37 -27.62 15.78
N HIS A 403 -4.34 -26.76 14.75
CA HIS A 403 -4.03 -27.15 13.38
C HIS A 403 -2.66 -27.86 13.29
N ASP A 404 -1.62 -27.27 13.88
CA ASP A 404 -0.28 -27.85 13.88
C ASP A 404 -0.20 -29.18 14.64
N TYR A 405 -0.95 -29.31 15.76
CA TYR A 405 -1.08 -30.57 16.49
C TYR A 405 -1.73 -31.65 15.63
N VAL A 406 -2.86 -31.36 14.98
CA VAL A 406 -3.60 -32.33 14.14
C VAL A 406 -2.79 -32.78 12.92
N LEU A 407 -1.95 -31.90 12.35
CA LEU A 407 -0.96 -32.27 11.33
C LEU A 407 0.16 -33.19 11.85
N GLY A 408 0.20 -33.43 13.15
CA GLY A 408 1.20 -34.25 13.83
C GLY A 408 2.52 -33.52 14.06
N ASN A 409 2.59 -32.17 13.95
CA ASN A 409 3.82 -31.40 14.18
C ASN A 409 4.33 -31.50 15.63
N TYR A 410 3.45 -31.82 16.56
CA TYR A 410 3.79 -32.06 17.97
C TYR A 410 3.75 -33.57 18.26
N PRO A 411 4.89 -34.28 18.18
CA PRO A 411 4.96 -35.70 18.50
C PRO A 411 4.84 -35.89 20.01
N VAL A 412 3.61 -36.04 20.50
CA VAL A 412 3.32 -36.24 21.93
C VAL A 412 3.10 -37.70 22.26
N GLY A 413 3.27 -38.06 23.54
CA GLY A 413 2.97 -39.40 24.04
C GLY A 413 1.48 -39.73 24.00
N ARG A 414 1.13 -41.00 24.22
CA ARG A 414 -0.27 -41.46 24.18
C ARG A 414 -1.16 -40.76 25.21
N ASP A 415 -0.65 -40.57 26.43
CA ASP A 415 -1.39 -39.92 27.50
C ASP A 415 -1.70 -38.46 27.18
N ASP A 416 -0.69 -37.71 26.72
CA ASP A 416 -0.84 -36.32 26.30
C ASP A 416 -1.76 -36.21 25.09
N ALA A 417 -1.68 -37.13 24.13
CA ALA A 417 -2.58 -37.13 22.97
C ALA A 417 -4.04 -37.30 23.38
N ALA A 418 -4.33 -38.25 24.29
CA ALA A 418 -5.68 -38.44 24.80
C ALA A 418 -6.17 -37.21 25.59
N GLN A 419 -5.29 -36.56 26.36
CA GLN A 419 -5.60 -35.32 27.08
C GLN A 419 -5.91 -34.16 26.13
N LEU A 420 -5.05 -33.93 25.13
CA LEU A 420 -5.19 -32.86 24.15
C LEU A 420 -6.44 -33.06 23.28
N SER A 421 -6.77 -34.30 22.91
CA SER A 421 -8.01 -34.60 22.19
C SER A 421 -9.25 -34.34 23.05
N ALA A 422 -9.24 -34.76 24.32
CA ALA A 422 -10.34 -34.49 25.25
C ALA A 422 -10.55 -32.99 25.48
N LEU A 423 -9.47 -32.20 25.63
CA LEU A 423 -9.53 -30.75 25.76
C LEU A 423 -10.13 -30.08 24.52
N GLN A 424 -9.73 -30.48 23.31
CA GLN A 424 -10.30 -29.95 22.06
C GLN A 424 -11.80 -30.22 21.95
N ILE A 425 -12.23 -31.43 22.30
CA ILE A 425 -13.65 -31.79 22.33
C ILE A 425 -14.40 -30.93 23.33
N LEU A 426 -13.84 -30.73 24.53
CA LEU A 426 -14.42 -29.88 25.56
C LEU A 426 -14.55 -28.41 25.11
N VAL A 427 -13.58 -27.87 24.37
CA VAL A 427 -13.68 -26.54 23.75
C VAL A 427 -14.85 -26.47 22.76
N GLU A 428 -15.03 -27.51 21.94
CA GLU A 428 -16.07 -27.55 20.91
C GLU A 428 -17.48 -27.66 21.51
N ILE A 429 -17.74 -28.71 22.29
CA ILE A 429 -19.10 -29.04 22.75
C ILE A 429 -19.41 -28.56 24.17
N GLY A 430 -18.41 -28.13 24.94
CA GLY A 430 -18.59 -27.82 26.37
C GLY A 430 -18.81 -29.09 27.20
N VAL A 431 -19.26 -28.95 28.44
CA VAL A 431 -19.53 -30.06 29.36
C VAL A 431 -20.93 -30.62 29.10
N VAL A 432 -21.02 -31.90 28.75
CA VAL A 432 -22.27 -32.63 28.47
C VAL A 432 -22.24 -33.97 29.19
N GLY A 433 -23.38 -34.41 29.74
CA GLY A 433 -23.46 -35.67 30.50
C GLY A 433 -23.15 -36.92 29.67
N ASN A 434 -23.68 -37.01 28.44
CA ASN A 434 -23.46 -38.14 27.52
C ASN A 434 -22.82 -37.66 26.20
N PRO A 435 -21.52 -37.32 26.18
CA PRO A 435 -20.87 -36.80 24.98
C PRO A 435 -20.82 -37.83 23.84
N GLU A 436 -20.75 -39.13 24.15
CA GLU A 436 -20.81 -40.23 23.18
C GLU A 436 -22.14 -40.35 22.42
N SER A 437 -23.21 -39.73 22.94
CA SER A 437 -24.53 -39.71 22.28
C SER A 437 -24.69 -38.56 21.27
N CYS A 438 -23.69 -37.68 21.16
CA CYS A 438 -23.67 -36.64 20.15
C CYS A 438 -23.54 -37.25 18.75
N THR A 439 -24.35 -36.77 17.79
CA THR A 439 -24.33 -37.24 16.39
C THR A 439 -22.95 -37.13 15.74
N ASP A 440 -22.13 -36.20 16.23
CA ASP A 440 -20.84 -35.85 15.64
C ASP A 440 -19.65 -36.44 16.41
N TRP A 441 -19.88 -37.25 17.46
CA TRP A 441 -18.81 -37.77 18.34
C TRP A 441 -17.67 -38.46 17.58
N THR A 442 -18.01 -39.28 16.58
CA THR A 442 -17.01 -39.95 15.72
C THR A 442 -16.15 -38.93 14.96
N SER A 443 -16.77 -37.88 14.42
CA SER A 443 -16.05 -36.83 13.69
C SER A 443 -15.17 -35.98 14.62
N LEU A 444 -15.62 -35.74 15.85
CA LEU A 444 -14.86 -35.01 16.86
C LEU A 444 -13.59 -35.77 17.26
N LEU A 445 -13.68 -37.10 17.43
CA LEU A 445 -12.52 -37.94 17.68
C LEU A 445 -11.55 -37.93 16.50
N GLU A 446 -12.04 -38.03 15.27
CA GLU A 446 -11.21 -38.05 14.06
C GLU A 446 -10.54 -36.69 13.78
N ARG A 447 -11.19 -35.57 14.10
CA ARG A 447 -10.63 -34.22 13.92
C ARG A 447 -9.68 -33.81 15.06
N SER A 448 -9.86 -34.36 16.26
CA SER A 448 -9.08 -33.98 17.44
C SER A 448 -7.82 -34.82 17.67
N LEU A 449 -7.66 -35.97 17.00
CA LEU A 449 -6.53 -36.86 17.18
C LEU A 449 -5.67 -36.92 15.90
N PRO A 450 -4.35 -36.67 15.98
CA PRO A 450 -3.47 -36.73 14.82
C PRO A 450 -3.46 -38.14 14.22
N ARG A 451 -3.55 -38.26 12.89
CA ARG A 451 -3.66 -39.55 12.20
C ARG A 451 -2.53 -40.52 12.54
N GLN A 452 -1.31 -40.01 12.68
CA GLN A 452 -0.11 -40.79 13.01
C GLN A 452 -0.19 -41.39 14.42
N VAL A 453 -0.90 -40.73 15.34
CA VAL A 453 -1.14 -41.21 16.71
C VAL A 453 -2.36 -42.13 16.75
N ALA A 454 -3.41 -41.79 15.98
CA ALA A 454 -4.64 -42.58 15.89
C ALA A 454 -4.38 -44.05 15.50
N ILE A 455 -3.44 -44.30 14.58
CA ILE A 455 -3.11 -45.65 14.11
C ILE A 455 -2.31 -46.51 15.11
N THR A 456 -1.87 -45.95 16.24
CA THR A 456 -1.02 -46.67 17.21
C THR A 456 -1.80 -47.64 18.10
N ARG A 457 -3.13 -47.52 18.18
CA ARG A 457 -4.03 -48.44 18.90
C ARG A 457 -5.41 -48.48 18.26
N ALA A 458 -6.28 -49.39 18.73
CA ALA A 458 -7.64 -49.51 18.20
C ALA A 458 -8.48 -48.25 18.52
N LYS A 459 -9.35 -47.86 17.58
CA LYS A 459 -10.24 -46.67 17.72
C LYS A 459 -11.04 -46.67 19.03
N ARG A 460 -11.56 -47.85 19.43
CA ARG A 460 -12.34 -48.01 20.67
C ARG A 460 -11.52 -47.75 21.94
N GLU A 461 -10.23 -48.07 21.93
CA GLU A 461 -9.34 -47.79 23.07
C GLU A 461 -9.03 -46.30 23.18
N TRP A 462 -8.83 -45.61 22.04
CA TRP A 462 -8.73 -44.15 22.02
C TRP A 462 -9.99 -43.49 22.57
N GLU A 463 -11.15 -43.94 22.12
CA GLU A 463 -12.44 -43.42 22.54
C GLU A 463 -12.65 -43.52 24.06
N LEU A 464 -12.39 -44.70 24.65
CA LEU A 464 -12.56 -44.90 26.11
C LEU A 464 -11.64 -44.01 26.95
N ASP A 465 -10.39 -43.84 26.54
CA ASP A 465 -9.38 -43.03 27.25
C ASP A 465 -9.69 -41.53 27.12
N ILE A 466 -10.00 -41.06 25.91
CA ILE A 466 -10.42 -39.67 25.66
C ILE A 466 -11.69 -39.34 26.46
N LEU A 467 -12.67 -40.25 26.47
CA LEU A 467 -13.91 -40.08 27.21
C LEU A 467 -13.66 -40.04 28.73
N SER A 468 -12.79 -40.90 29.24
CA SER A 468 -12.39 -40.89 30.65
C SER A 468 -11.77 -39.54 31.04
N ARG A 469 -10.89 -38.98 30.21
CA ARG A 469 -10.27 -37.67 30.45
C ARG A 469 -11.27 -36.54 30.35
N TYR A 470 -12.13 -36.55 29.33
CA TYR A 470 -13.20 -35.57 29.17
C TYR A 470 -14.08 -35.50 30.42
N ARG A 471 -14.53 -36.65 30.94
CA ARG A 471 -15.36 -36.74 32.15
C ARG A 471 -14.61 -36.24 33.40
N SER A 472 -13.30 -36.46 33.50
CA SER A 472 -12.51 -35.92 34.62
C SER A 472 -12.41 -34.39 34.64
N MET A 473 -12.73 -33.74 33.53
CA MET A 473 -12.64 -32.29 33.31
C MET A 473 -14.01 -31.58 33.35
N GLU A 474 -15.03 -32.20 33.95
CA GLU A 474 -16.40 -31.65 34.04
C GLU A 474 -16.47 -30.25 34.71
N HIS A 475 -15.48 -29.90 35.52
CA HIS A 475 -15.40 -28.61 36.23
C HIS A 475 -14.80 -27.47 35.40
N LEU A 476 -14.27 -27.74 34.20
CA LEU A 476 -13.59 -26.73 33.38
C LEU A 476 -14.56 -26.02 32.43
N THR A 477 -14.34 -24.71 32.24
CA THR A 477 -15.00 -23.96 31.17
C THR A 477 -14.34 -24.21 29.82
N LYS A 478 -15.00 -23.81 28.72
CA LYS A 478 -14.39 -23.84 27.38
C LYS A 478 -13.10 -23.02 27.31
N ASP A 479 -13.02 -21.90 28.03
CA ASP A 479 -11.82 -21.07 28.05
C ASP A 479 -10.71 -21.74 28.88
N ASP A 480 -11.03 -22.32 30.03
CA ASP A 480 -10.06 -23.08 30.82
C ASP A 480 -9.47 -24.24 30.02
N ALA A 481 -10.32 -24.96 29.28
CA ALA A 481 -9.89 -26.06 28.41
C ALA A 481 -8.95 -25.56 27.30
N ARG A 482 -9.27 -24.43 26.66
CA ARG A 482 -8.41 -23.77 25.66
C ARG A 482 -7.06 -23.39 26.26
N GLN A 483 -7.06 -22.74 27.42
CA GLN A 483 -5.84 -22.33 28.13
C GLN A 483 -4.99 -23.53 28.56
N GLN A 484 -5.60 -24.63 29.00
CA GLN A 484 -4.90 -25.86 29.33
C GLN A 484 -4.27 -26.52 28.10
N PHE A 485 -5.00 -26.56 26.97
CA PHE A 485 -4.44 -27.07 25.70
C PHE A 485 -3.20 -26.28 25.28
N LEU A 486 -3.31 -24.95 25.27
CA LEU A 486 -2.18 -24.05 24.97
C LEU A 486 -1.01 -24.27 25.93
N ARG A 487 -1.30 -24.45 27.23
CA ARG A 487 -0.28 -24.67 28.26
C ARG A 487 0.50 -25.96 28.05
N ILE A 488 -0.18 -27.07 27.74
CA ILE A 488 0.45 -28.38 27.51
C ILE A 488 1.40 -28.30 26.31
N LEU A 489 0.97 -27.74 25.17
CA LEU A 489 1.85 -27.63 24.01
C LEU A 489 3.02 -26.67 24.26
N ARG A 490 2.80 -25.58 25.01
CA ARG A 490 3.84 -24.61 25.35
C ARG A 490 4.93 -25.17 26.28
N THR A 491 4.60 -26.11 27.17
CA THR A 491 5.59 -26.69 28.10
C THR A 491 6.56 -27.65 27.42
N LEU A 492 6.22 -28.15 26.22
CA LEU A 492 7.12 -28.99 25.42
C LEU A 492 8.42 -28.21 25.08
N PRO A 493 9.58 -28.91 24.96
CA PRO A 493 10.83 -28.27 24.55
C PRO A 493 10.71 -27.56 23.20
N TYR A 494 9.92 -28.12 22.29
CA TYR A 494 9.62 -27.59 20.96
C TYR A 494 8.24 -26.93 20.87
N GLY A 495 7.63 -26.58 22.02
CA GLY A 495 6.38 -25.83 22.06
C GLY A 495 6.49 -24.55 21.25
N ASN A 496 5.42 -24.17 20.55
CA ASN A 496 5.34 -22.93 19.78
C ASN A 496 6.40 -22.80 18.66
N SER A 497 6.90 -23.92 18.15
CA SER A 497 7.91 -23.92 17.07
C SER A 497 7.28 -23.65 15.71
N VAL A 498 8.05 -22.98 14.84
CA VAL A 498 7.81 -22.99 13.39
C VAL A 498 8.59 -24.16 12.79
N PHE A 499 7.95 -24.97 11.96
CA PHE A 499 8.50 -26.22 11.44
C PHE A 499 8.90 -26.11 9.96
N PHE A 500 10.12 -26.53 9.62
CA PHE A 500 10.68 -26.47 8.27
C PHE A 500 11.20 -27.85 7.84
N ASN A 501 10.78 -28.32 6.67
CA ASN A 501 11.29 -29.56 6.10
C ASN A 501 12.63 -29.29 5.38
N VAL A 502 13.68 -30.03 5.75
CA VAL A 502 15.02 -29.85 5.17
C VAL A 502 15.68 -31.18 4.82
N ARG A 503 16.69 -31.15 3.95
CA ARG A 503 17.58 -32.30 3.71
C ARG A 503 18.95 -32.04 4.28
N LYS A 504 19.55 -33.04 4.91
CA LYS A 504 20.89 -32.96 5.46
C LYS A 504 21.92 -32.88 4.32
N ILE A 505 22.81 -31.90 4.38
CA ILE A 505 24.00 -31.82 3.51
C ILE A 505 25.22 -32.29 4.30
N ASP A 506 25.50 -31.63 5.41
CA ASP A 506 26.65 -31.93 6.27
C ASP A 506 26.23 -31.99 7.75
N ASP A 507 26.72 -33.03 8.42
CA ASP A 507 26.48 -33.36 9.82
C ASP A 507 27.75 -34.04 10.35
N PRO A 508 28.68 -33.25 10.90
CA PRO A 508 30.01 -33.71 11.30
C PRO A 508 29.99 -34.80 12.38
N ILE A 509 28.86 -35.00 13.06
CA ILE A 509 28.70 -35.92 14.19
C ILE A 509 27.96 -37.20 13.75
N GLY A 510 27.33 -37.19 12.58
CA GLY A 510 26.66 -38.36 12.00
C GLY A 510 25.38 -38.80 12.72
N LEU A 511 24.79 -37.94 13.54
CA LEU A 511 23.62 -38.27 14.39
C LEU A 511 22.28 -38.05 13.69
N LEU A 512 22.24 -37.27 12.61
CA LEU A 512 21.00 -36.83 11.99
C LEU A 512 20.66 -37.64 10.72
N PRO A 513 19.37 -37.96 10.49
CA PRO A 513 18.93 -38.67 9.27
C PRO A 513 19.03 -37.78 8.02
N GLY A 514 18.95 -38.37 6.82
CA GLY A 514 19.07 -37.62 5.56
C GLY A 514 17.94 -36.60 5.31
N ARG A 515 16.73 -36.86 5.80
CA ARG A 515 15.60 -35.92 5.80
C ARG A 515 15.22 -35.59 7.24
N ILE A 516 15.04 -34.30 7.52
CA ILE A 516 14.85 -33.78 8.88
C ILE A 516 13.75 -32.71 8.83
N VAL A 517 13.03 -32.54 9.93
CA VAL A 517 12.23 -31.33 10.19
C VAL A 517 12.95 -30.50 11.25
N LEU A 518 13.13 -29.20 10.99
CA LEU A 518 13.66 -28.25 11.96
C LEU A 518 12.48 -27.53 12.63
N GLY A 519 12.42 -27.54 13.95
CA GLY A 519 11.54 -26.68 14.74
C GLY A 519 12.32 -25.50 15.30
N ILE A 520 11.90 -24.27 15.05
CA ILE A 520 12.55 -23.06 15.57
C ILE A 520 11.62 -22.39 16.58
N ASN A 521 12.09 -22.17 17.82
CA ASN A 521 11.34 -21.43 18.84
C ASN A 521 12.28 -20.60 19.75
N LYS A 522 11.72 -20.03 20.83
CA LYS A 522 12.47 -19.25 21.83
C LYS A 522 13.55 -20.02 22.61
N ARG A 523 13.53 -21.35 22.61
CA ARG A 523 14.52 -22.21 23.29
C ARG A 523 15.67 -22.58 22.37
N GLY A 524 15.41 -22.75 21.07
CA GLY A 524 16.47 -23.01 20.09
C GLY A 524 16.00 -23.66 18.80
N VAL A 525 16.89 -24.49 18.25
CA VAL A 525 16.65 -25.30 17.05
C VAL A 525 16.43 -26.75 17.47
N HIS A 526 15.28 -27.30 17.08
CA HIS A 526 14.84 -28.64 17.41
C HIS A 526 14.88 -29.53 16.16
N PHE A 527 15.38 -30.75 16.29
CA PHE A 527 15.53 -31.68 15.17
C PHE A 527 14.52 -32.82 15.30
N PHE A 528 13.82 -33.13 14.22
CA PHE A 528 12.85 -34.22 14.17
C PHE A 528 13.09 -35.14 12.99
N ARG A 529 12.80 -36.44 13.17
CA ARG A 529 12.61 -37.36 12.04
C ARG A 529 11.26 -37.04 11.37
N PRO A 530 11.15 -37.03 10.03
CA PRO A 530 9.88 -36.74 9.36
C PRO A 530 8.85 -37.87 9.45
N VAL A 531 9.29 -39.13 9.38
CA VAL A 531 8.41 -40.32 9.38
C VAL A 531 9.07 -41.48 10.15
N PRO A 532 8.40 -42.02 11.19
CA PRO A 532 7.35 -41.35 11.96
C PRO A 532 7.88 -40.04 12.54
N LYS A 533 7.00 -39.06 12.78
CA LYS A 533 7.45 -37.79 13.34
C LYS A 533 7.92 -38.00 14.78
N GLU A 534 9.21 -37.83 15.01
CA GLU A 534 9.86 -38.15 16.29
C GLU A 534 10.85 -37.05 16.64
N TYR A 535 10.81 -36.60 17.89
CA TYR A 535 11.75 -35.62 18.41
C TYR A 535 13.12 -36.27 18.67
N LEU A 536 14.20 -35.69 18.11
CA LEU A 536 15.55 -36.25 18.19
C LEU A 536 16.40 -35.50 19.22
N HIS A 537 16.72 -34.23 18.93
CA HIS A 537 17.64 -33.43 19.75
C HIS A 537 17.35 -31.95 19.61
N SER A 538 18.02 -31.10 20.39
CA SER A 538 17.91 -29.64 20.29
C SER A 538 19.21 -28.94 20.59
N ALA A 539 19.51 -27.92 19.80
CA ALA A 539 20.56 -26.95 20.08
C ALA A 539 19.92 -25.71 20.70
N GLU A 540 20.32 -25.34 21.91
CA GLU A 540 19.82 -24.13 22.54
C GLU A 540 20.35 -22.88 21.83
N LEU A 541 19.61 -21.76 21.93
CA LEU A 541 20.03 -20.50 21.31
C LEU A 541 21.45 -20.06 21.71
N ARG A 542 21.85 -20.31 22.97
CA ARG A 542 23.20 -19.97 23.47
C ARG A 542 24.33 -20.80 22.85
N ASP A 543 24.01 -21.96 22.30
CA ASP A 543 24.99 -22.87 21.69
C ASP A 543 25.18 -22.58 20.20
N ILE A 544 24.31 -21.76 19.60
CA ILE A 544 24.39 -21.33 18.21
C ILE A 544 25.26 -20.08 18.12
N MET A 545 26.45 -20.22 17.55
CA MET A 545 27.46 -19.15 17.47
C MET A 545 27.32 -18.31 16.19
N GLN A 546 26.89 -18.95 15.10
CA GLN A 546 26.69 -18.29 13.82
C GLN A 546 25.66 -19.07 13.01
N PHE A 547 24.88 -18.39 12.21
CA PHE A 547 23.99 -18.99 11.23
C PHE A 547 23.92 -18.11 9.99
N GLY A 548 23.44 -18.69 8.90
CA GLY A 548 23.24 -17.96 7.66
C GLY A 548 22.62 -18.86 6.60
N SER A 549 22.21 -18.25 5.50
CA SER A 549 21.53 -18.96 4.42
C SER A 549 21.98 -18.48 3.04
N SER A 550 21.63 -19.29 2.06
CA SER A 550 21.67 -19.03 0.63
C SER A 550 20.34 -19.46 0.04
N ASN A 551 20.13 -19.24 -1.26
CA ASN A 551 18.88 -19.59 -1.94
C ASN A 551 18.55 -21.10 -1.92
N THR A 552 19.51 -21.97 -1.59
CA THR A 552 19.35 -23.43 -1.62
C THR A 552 19.81 -24.14 -0.33
N ALA A 553 20.34 -23.42 0.65
CA ALA A 553 20.84 -24.03 1.88
C ALA A 553 20.83 -23.07 3.07
N VAL A 554 20.76 -23.63 4.27
CA VAL A 554 20.96 -22.95 5.56
C VAL A 554 22.07 -23.66 6.32
N PHE A 555 22.86 -22.92 7.10
CA PHE A 555 23.90 -23.49 7.95
C PHE A 555 23.82 -22.95 9.38
N PHE A 556 24.27 -23.77 10.32
CA PHE A 556 24.39 -23.42 11.74
C PHE A 556 25.76 -23.84 12.25
N LYS A 557 26.50 -22.90 12.82
CA LYS A 557 27.74 -23.13 13.54
C LYS A 557 27.42 -23.19 15.02
N MET A 558 27.41 -24.39 15.59
CA MET A 558 26.98 -24.62 16.96
C MET A 558 28.01 -25.38 17.79
N ARG A 559 27.96 -25.19 19.11
CA ARG A 559 28.80 -25.90 20.07
C ARG A 559 28.14 -27.22 20.46
N VAL A 560 28.83 -28.33 20.26
CA VAL A 560 28.42 -29.67 20.71
C VAL A 560 29.55 -30.24 21.57
N ALA A 561 29.23 -30.58 22.83
CA ALA A 561 30.21 -31.08 23.80
C ALA A 561 31.48 -30.20 23.93
N GLY A 562 31.33 -28.87 23.86
CA GLY A 562 32.44 -27.92 23.93
C GLY A 562 33.13 -27.61 22.60
N VAL A 563 32.98 -28.46 21.59
CA VAL A 563 33.59 -28.34 20.26
C VAL A 563 32.63 -27.68 19.27
N LEU A 564 33.19 -26.89 18.34
CA LEU A 564 32.41 -26.14 17.38
C LEU A 564 32.23 -26.95 16.08
N HIS A 565 30.98 -27.15 15.66
CA HIS A 565 30.63 -27.88 14.45
C HIS A 565 29.77 -27.01 13.53
N ILE A 566 29.89 -27.23 12.22
CA ILE A 566 29.06 -26.58 11.20
C ILE A 566 28.10 -27.63 10.66
N PHE A 567 26.81 -27.37 10.79
CA PHE A 567 25.74 -28.18 10.21
C PHE A 567 25.19 -27.46 9.00
N GLN A 568 24.95 -28.18 7.91
CA GLN A 568 24.40 -27.61 6.69
C GLN A 568 23.20 -28.42 6.20
N PHE A 569 22.15 -27.71 5.82
CA PHE A 569 20.89 -28.27 5.36
C PHE A 569 20.45 -27.63 4.05
N GLU A 570 19.96 -28.44 3.13
CA GLU A 570 19.36 -28.02 1.87
C GLU A 570 17.92 -27.57 2.10
N THR A 571 17.60 -26.35 1.69
CA THR A 571 16.25 -25.77 1.76
C THR A 571 16.14 -24.50 0.94
N LYS A 572 14.94 -24.19 0.45
CA LYS A 572 14.61 -22.91 -0.19
C LYS A 572 14.18 -21.84 0.83
N GLN A 573 13.83 -22.25 2.05
CA GLN A 573 13.33 -21.39 3.13
C GLN A 573 14.46 -20.94 4.08
N GLY A 574 15.71 -20.89 3.59
CA GLY A 574 16.86 -20.59 4.44
C GLY A 574 16.79 -19.19 5.07
N GLU A 575 16.29 -18.20 4.34
CA GLU A 575 16.06 -16.84 4.83
C GLU A 575 14.99 -16.81 5.93
N GLU A 576 13.83 -17.45 5.72
CA GLU A 576 12.75 -17.55 6.70
C GLU A 576 13.23 -18.19 8.02
N ILE A 577 14.03 -19.26 7.93
CA ILE A 577 14.63 -19.92 9.09
C ILE A 577 15.55 -18.96 9.86
N CYS A 578 16.39 -18.20 9.14
CA CYS A 578 17.30 -17.23 9.76
C CYS A 578 16.54 -16.08 10.42
N VAL A 579 15.49 -15.56 9.76
CA VAL A 579 14.63 -14.51 10.31
C VAL A 579 13.90 -14.99 11.57
N ALA A 580 13.34 -16.20 11.56
CA ALA A 580 12.69 -16.78 12.73
C ALA A 580 13.67 -16.90 13.91
N LEU A 581 14.87 -17.43 13.66
CA LEU A 581 15.90 -17.59 14.68
C LEU A 581 16.39 -16.23 15.22
N GLN A 582 16.68 -15.27 14.34
CA GLN A 582 17.11 -13.92 14.72
C GLN A 582 16.03 -13.22 15.55
N THR A 583 14.75 -13.39 15.20
CA THR A 583 13.63 -12.79 15.92
C THR A 583 13.53 -13.34 17.34
N HIS A 584 13.66 -14.66 17.52
CA HIS A 584 13.68 -15.27 18.86
C HIS A 584 14.89 -14.84 19.69
N ILE A 585 16.08 -14.74 19.08
CA ILE A 585 17.27 -14.24 19.77
C ILE A 585 17.04 -12.81 20.28
N ASN A 586 16.53 -11.93 19.42
CA ASN A 586 16.26 -10.54 19.78
C ASN A 586 15.22 -10.44 20.91
N ASP A 587 14.15 -11.25 20.87
CA ASP A 587 13.07 -11.24 21.86
C ASP A 587 13.55 -11.72 23.24
N VAL A 588 14.34 -12.80 23.27
CA VAL A 588 14.95 -13.33 24.51
C VAL A 588 15.95 -12.34 25.09
N MET A 589 16.78 -11.71 24.25
CA MET A 589 17.74 -10.69 24.69
C MET A 589 17.03 -9.48 25.29
N LEU A 590 15.99 -8.96 24.63
CA LEU A 590 15.24 -7.79 25.09
C LEU A 590 14.58 -8.03 26.46
N ARG A 591 14.02 -9.23 26.69
CA ARG A 591 13.48 -9.62 28.00
C ARG A 591 14.55 -9.76 29.08
N ARG A 592 15.73 -10.29 28.76
CA ARG A 592 16.83 -10.38 29.74
C ARG A 592 17.29 -8.98 30.17
N TYR A 593 17.39 -8.05 29.23
CA TYR A 593 17.70 -6.65 29.54
C TYR A 593 16.63 -6.00 30.42
N SER A 594 15.34 -6.17 30.11
CA SER A 594 14.27 -5.59 30.94
C SER A 594 14.20 -6.19 32.35
N LYS A 595 14.42 -7.50 32.49
CA LYS A 595 14.47 -8.19 33.79
C LYS A 595 15.71 -7.81 34.60
N ALA A 596 16.87 -7.64 33.97
CA ALA A 596 18.07 -7.16 34.65
C ALA A 596 17.87 -5.74 35.22
N ARG A 597 17.19 -4.86 34.46
CA ARG A 597 16.86 -3.50 34.88
C ARG A 597 15.87 -3.46 36.06
N SER A 598 14.91 -4.39 36.12
CA SER A 598 13.94 -4.47 37.24
C SER A 598 14.50 -5.14 38.49
N VAL A 599 15.45 -6.08 38.36
CA VAL A 599 16.14 -6.69 39.51
C VAL A 599 17.13 -5.69 40.12
N ALA A 600 17.79 -4.87 39.31
CA ALA A 600 18.64 -3.77 39.79
C ALA A 600 17.87 -2.71 40.58
N SER A 601 16.59 -2.46 40.26
CA SER A 601 15.73 -1.53 41.03
C SER A 601 15.06 -2.17 42.25
N GLY A 602 14.88 -3.50 42.27
CA GLY A 602 14.25 -4.23 43.38
C GLY A 602 15.18 -4.65 44.53
N SER A 603 16.50 -4.60 44.34
CA SER A 603 17.50 -5.08 45.33
C SER A 603 18.02 -3.99 46.29
N MET A 604 17.24 -2.93 46.54
CA MET A 604 17.58 -1.84 47.47
C MET A 604 16.76 -1.84 48.76
N ASN A 605 16.06 -2.94 49.10
CA ASN A 605 15.34 -3.07 50.38
C ASN A 605 15.65 -4.43 51.04
N GLY A 606 16.74 -4.47 51.81
CA GLY A 606 17.14 -5.62 52.62
C GLY A 606 18.40 -5.32 53.43
N ASP A 607 18.18 -4.86 54.67
CA ASP A 607 19.07 -4.74 55.83
C ASP A 607 20.60 -4.67 55.62
N LEU A 608 21.13 -3.44 55.65
CA LEU A 608 22.41 -3.11 56.29
C LEU A 608 22.29 -1.71 56.88
N SER A 609 22.14 -1.63 58.20
CA SER A 609 22.21 -0.38 58.94
C SER A 609 23.67 0.07 59.10
N ASN A 610 23.84 1.39 59.02
CA ASN A 610 25.01 2.19 59.44
C ASN A 610 26.27 2.17 58.56
N LEU A 611 26.20 2.91 57.44
CA LEU A 611 27.29 3.83 57.09
C LEU A 611 26.69 5.09 56.47
N ALA A 612 27.04 6.26 57.03
CA ALA A 612 26.52 7.56 56.64
C ALA A 612 26.78 7.81 55.14
N LYS A 613 25.71 7.93 54.35
CA LYS A 613 25.79 8.43 52.96
C LYS A 613 26.00 9.94 52.98
N PRO A 614 26.86 10.49 52.09
CA PRO A 614 27.13 11.92 52.06
C PRO A 614 25.90 12.70 51.57
N PRO A 615 25.70 13.95 52.06
CA PRO A 615 24.48 14.75 51.82
C PRO A 615 24.24 15.13 50.35
N SER A 616 25.16 14.82 49.43
CA SER A 616 24.96 15.03 48.00
C SER A 616 24.05 13.96 47.37
N MET A 617 24.00 12.73 47.90
CA MET A 617 23.32 11.60 47.25
C MET A 617 21.78 11.69 47.39
N GLU A 618 21.28 12.16 48.53
CA GLU A 618 19.84 12.37 48.77
C GLU A 618 19.24 13.49 47.90
N LEU A 619 20.02 14.53 47.58
CA LEU A 619 19.57 15.62 46.70
C LEU A 619 19.40 15.14 45.24
N PHE A 620 20.26 14.25 44.77
CA PHE A 620 20.13 13.66 43.43
C PHE A 620 18.97 12.66 43.37
N GLU A 621 18.78 11.84 44.41
CA GLU A 621 17.69 10.88 44.48
C GLU A 621 16.32 11.58 44.52
N LYS A 622 16.21 12.67 45.28
CA LYS A 622 15.01 13.53 45.31
C LYS A 622 14.74 14.19 43.95
N ARG A 623 15.77 14.69 43.27
CA ARG A 623 15.63 15.30 41.94
C ARG A 623 15.20 14.29 40.87
N VAL A 624 15.67 13.04 40.97
CA VAL A 624 15.24 11.94 40.08
C VAL A 624 13.79 11.55 40.35
N GLN A 625 13.37 11.48 41.61
CA GLN A 625 11.96 11.23 41.96
C GLN A 625 11.04 12.35 41.45
N ASP A 626 11.43 13.61 41.61
CA ASP A 626 10.65 14.76 41.11
C ASP A 626 10.53 14.74 39.57
N LEU A 627 11.61 14.39 38.86
CA LEU A 627 11.59 14.23 37.40
C LEU A 627 10.72 13.04 36.97
N SER A 628 10.81 11.89 37.64
CA SER A 628 9.94 10.74 37.37
C SER A 628 8.47 11.07 37.56
N LYS A 629 8.13 11.81 38.62
CA LYS A 629 6.75 12.27 38.88
C LYS A 629 6.26 13.23 37.80
N THR A 630 7.11 14.13 37.32
CA THR A 630 6.79 15.05 36.21
C THR A 630 6.58 14.31 34.89
N VAL A 631 7.35 13.25 34.64
CA VAL A 631 7.17 12.38 33.47
C VAL A 631 5.85 11.61 33.55
N GLU A 632 5.48 11.08 34.72
CA GLU A 632 4.19 10.41 34.90
C GLU A 632 2.99 11.36 34.73
N GLU A 633 3.07 12.59 35.23
CA GLU A 633 2.02 13.61 35.01
C GLU A 633 1.94 14.02 33.54
N SER A 634 3.08 14.14 32.84
CA SER A 634 3.10 14.40 31.41
C SER A 634 2.53 13.23 30.60
N GLN A 635 2.79 11.99 30.99
CA GLN A 635 2.25 10.80 30.34
C GLN A 635 0.73 10.73 30.50
N LYS A 636 0.20 10.99 31.70
CA LYS A 636 -1.25 11.04 31.95
C LYS A 636 -1.95 12.13 31.12
N ASN A 637 -1.32 13.30 30.96
CA ASN A 637 -1.85 14.35 30.10
C ASN A 637 -1.82 13.95 28.62
N ALA A 638 -0.78 13.25 28.17
CA ALA A 638 -0.72 12.71 26.80
C ALA A 638 -1.80 11.65 26.55
N ASP A 639 -2.05 10.77 27.51
CA ASP A 639 -3.10 9.75 27.42
C ASP A 639 -4.50 10.41 27.35
N CYS A 640 -4.74 11.46 28.13
CA CYS A 640 -6.00 12.24 28.08
C CYS A 640 -6.20 12.92 26.71
N LEU A 641 -5.14 13.51 26.14
CA LEU A 641 -5.20 14.10 24.79
C LEU A 641 -5.42 13.06 23.69
N LEU A 642 -4.92 11.82 23.87
CA LEU A 642 -5.18 10.72 22.95
C LEU A 642 -6.64 10.28 22.97
N GLU A 643 -7.27 10.24 24.15
CA GLU A 643 -8.71 9.99 24.29
C GLU A 643 -9.56 11.08 23.61
N GLU A 644 -9.22 12.36 23.81
CA GLU A 644 -9.89 13.47 23.13
C GLU A 644 -9.73 13.39 21.60
N LEU A 645 -8.54 13.02 21.11
CA LEU A 645 -8.28 12.82 19.68
C LEU A 645 -9.13 11.67 19.12
N HIS A 646 -9.27 10.58 19.88
CA HIS A 646 -10.10 9.44 19.48
C HIS A 646 -11.59 9.83 19.38
N GLU A 647 -12.11 10.60 20.34
CA GLU A 647 -13.49 11.08 20.30
C GLU A 647 -13.72 12.08 19.15
N LYS A 648 -12.73 12.90 18.82
CA LYS A 648 -12.77 13.80 17.66
C LYS A 648 -12.76 13.05 16.33
N LYS A 649 -11.94 11.99 16.19
CA LYS A 649 -11.97 11.11 15.00
C LYS A 649 -13.33 10.44 14.83
N LYS A 650 -13.96 10.01 15.91
CA LYS A 650 -15.32 9.44 15.88
C LYS A 650 -16.37 10.46 15.43
N GLN A 651 -16.23 11.72 15.82
CA GLN A 651 -17.08 12.81 15.32
C GLN A 651 -16.85 13.08 13.82
N GLU A 652 -15.60 13.03 13.35
CA GLU A 652 -15.27 13.17 11.93
C GLU A 652 -15.91 12.09 11.06
N VAL A 653 -15.86 10.83 11.48
CA VAL A 653 -16.49 9.71 10.76
C VAL A 653 -18.00 9.90 10.62
N LYS A 654 -18.68 10.33 11.70
CA LYS A 654 -20.12 10.62 11.66
C LYS A 654 -20.46 11.73 10.65
N LEU A 655 -19.68 12.80 10.64
CA LEU A 655 -19.87 13.91 9.69
C LEU A 655 -19.60 13.47 8.24
N GLN A 656 -18.65 12.56 8.01
CA GLN A 656 -18.41 11.98 6.69
C GLN A 656 -19.56 11.10 6.21
N GLU A 657 -20.17 10.30 7.09
CA GLU A 657 -21.36 9.49 6.78
C GLU A 657 -22.56 10.39 6.41
N GLU A 658 -22.80 11.46 7.17
CA GLU A 658 -23.84 12.45 6.86
C GLU A 658 -23.60 13.15 5.52
N LEU A 659 -22.35 13.53 5.23
CA LEU A 659 -21.97 14.15 3.96
C LEU A 659 -22.22 13.22 2.77
N GLU A 660 -21.91 11.92 2.89
CA GLU A 660 -22.14 10.95 1.83
C GLU A 660 -23.64 10.72 1.60
N GLY A 661 -24.45 10.69 2.66
CA GLY A 661 -25.91 10.66 2.56
C GLY A 661 -26.49 11.85 1.79
N ILE A 662 -25.96 13.06 2.01
CA ILE A 662 -26.37 14.26 1.27
C ILE A 662 -25.95 14.18 -0.20
N LYS A 663 -24.78 13.64 -0.52
CA LYS A 663 -24.34 13.43 -1.91
C LYS A 663 -25.23 12.43 -2.65
N ASP A 664 -25.69 11.38 -1.97
CA ASP A 664 -26.61 10.39 -2.54
C ASP A 664 -27.97 10.99 -2.86
N LEU A 665 -28.52 11.81 -1.95
CA LEU A 665 -29.72 12.58 -2.19
C LEU A 665 -29.56 13.51 -3.40
N LEU A 666 -28.43 14.22 -3.50
CA LEU A 666 -28.13 15.10 -4.63
C LEU A 666 -28.01 14.33 -5.95
N ARG A 667 -27.40 13.13 -5.95
CA ARG A 667 -27.34 12.24 -7.12
C ARG A 667 -28.73 11.81 -7.57
N SER A 668 -29.59 11.41 -6.63
CA SER A 668 -30.98 11.03 -6.89
C SER A 668 -31.77 12.20 -7.50
N GLU A 669 -31.66 13.40 -6.95
CA GLU A 669 -32.34 14.59 -7.50
C GLU A 669 -31.84 14.96 -8.90
N LYS A 670 -30.53 14.86 -9.17
CA LYS A 670 -29.98 15.05 -10.53
C LYS A 670 -30.55 14.04 -11.52
N GLN A 671 -30.75 12.79 -11.12
CA GLN A 671 -31.37 11.77 -11.98
C GLN A 671 -32.85 12.08 -12.26
N LYS A 672 -33.60 12.54 -11.25
CA LYS A 672 -35.00 12.99 -11.44
C LYS A 672 -35.08 14.16 -12.42
N LEU A 673 -34.20 15.15 -12.26
CA LEU A 673 -34.14 16.32 -13.16
C LEU A 673 -33.81 15.91 -14.60
N ALA A 674 -32.88 14.96 -14.79
CA ALA A 674 -32.54 14.43 -16.11
C ALA A 674 -33.75 13.74 -16.77
N LYS A 675 -34.54 12.97 -16.01
CA LYS A 675 -35.76 12.34 -16.50
C LYS A 675 -36.81 13.38 -16.93
N VAL A 676 -37.06 14.38 -16.10
CA VAL A 676 -37.99 15.48 -16.43
C VAL A 676 -37.55 16.25 -17.68
N THR A 677 -36.24 16.42 -17.88
CA THR A 677 -35.69 17.08 -19.06
C THR A 677 -35.92 16.24 -20.32
N SER A 678 -35.73 14.93 -20.24
CA SER A 678 -36.02 13.99 -21.33
C SER A 678 -37.51 14.01 -21.72
N ASP A 679 -38.41 13.93 -20.74
CA ASP A 679 -39.86 13.94 -20.98
C ASP A 679 -40.30 15.25 -21.65
N ARG A 680 -39.70 16.38 -21.28
CA ARG A 680 -39.95 17.68 -21.92
C ARG A 680 -39.52 17.69 -23.38
N ASP A 681 -38.37 17.11 -23.68
CA ASP A 681 -37.82 17.12 -25.04
C ASP A 681 -38.60 16.18 -25.97
N GLU A 682 -39.11 15.06 -25.45
CA GLU A 682 -40.02 14.16 -26.17
C GLU A 682 -41.35 14.85 -26.52
N LEU A 683 -41.98 15.51 -25.55
CA LEU A 683 -43.21 16.28 -25.77
C LEU A 683 -43.02 17.40 -26.82
N ARG A 684 -41.87 18.07 -26.79
CA ARG A 684 -41.53 19.11 -27.79
C ARG A 684 -41.41 18.52 -29.19
N SER A 685 -40.82 17.33 -29.33
CA SER A 685 -40.75 16.63 -30.61
C SER A 685 -42.14 16.30 -31.15
N LEU A 686 -43.04 15.81 -30.28
CA LEU A 686 -44.41 15.46 -30.65
C LEU A 686 -45.21 16.67 -31.12
N CYS A 687 -45.04 17.82 -30.48
CA CYS A 687 -45.65 19.08 -30.92
C CYS A 687 -45.17 19.51 -32.31
N ASN A 688 -43.86 19.42 -32.55
CA ASN A 688 -43.29 19.76 -33.86
C ASN A 688 -43.82 18.84 -34.97
N GLU A 689 -43.97 17.54 -34.70
CA GLU A 689 -44.54 16.57 -35.63
C GLU A 689 -46.00 16.92 -35.99
N LYS A 690 -46.81 17.27 -34.99
CA LYS A 690 -48.21 17.67 -35.23
C LYS A 690 -48.34 18.98 -35.99
N ASP A 691 -47.42 19.92 -35.80
CA ASP A 691 -47.38 21.14 -36.61
C ASP A 691 -47.00 20.84 -38.06
N THR A 692 -46.09 19.90 -38.31
CA THR A 692 -45.78 19.46 -39.68
C THR A 692 -46.95 18.76 -40.36
N ASP A 693 -47.68 17.89 -39.65
CA ASP A 693 -48.90 17.23 -40.15
C ASP A 693 -49.97 18.27 -40.54
N LEU A 694 -50.17 19.28 -39.69
CA LEU A 694 -51.14 20.35 -39.94
C LEU A 694 -50.76 21.19 -41.17
N GLN A 695 -49.48 21.51 -41.34
CA GLN A 695 -49.01 22.23 -42.53
C GLN A 695 -49.19 21.41 -43.80
N ALA A 696 -48.96 20.09 -43.75
CA ALA A 696 -49.19 19.19 -44.88
C ALA A 696 -50.67 19.14 -45.28
N ALA A 697 -51.58 18.99 -44.31
CA ALA A 697 -53.02 18.98 -44.56
C ALA A 697 -53.53 20.32 -45.15
N LEU A 698 -53.00 21.46 -44.67
CA LEU A 698 -53.32 22.77 -45.23
C LEU A 698 -52.84 22.92 -46.68
N LEU A 699 -51.67 22.36 -47.01
CA LEU A 699 -51.14 22.34 -48.38
C LEU A 699 -52.03 21.47 -49.29
N GLU A 700 -52.44 20.30 -48.82
CA GLU A 700 -53.29 19.37 -49.55
C GLU A 700 -54.67 19.97 -49.83
N LYS A 701 -55.28 20.60 -48.83
CA LYS A 701 -56.51 21.39 -49.00
C LYS A 701 -56.35 22.47 -50.08
N ARG A 702 -55.22 23.20 -50.08
CA ARG A 702 -54.95 24.25 -51.07
C ARG A 702 -54.77 23.67 -52.48
N ASN A 703 -54.13 22.50 -52.59
CA ASN A 703 -53.98 21.77 -53.84
C ASN A 703 -55.33 21.28 -54.37
N MET A 704 -56.21 20.80 -53.49
CA MET A 704 -57.59 20.40 -53.82
C MET A 704 -58.41 21.60 -54.31
N GLU A 705 -58.32 22.76 -53.65
CA GLU A 705 -58.95 24.02 -54.09
C GLU A 705 -58.47 24.44 -55.49
N VAL A 706 -57.18 24.30 -55.79
CA VAL A 706 -56.61 24.58 -57.12
C VAL A 706 -57.08 23.58 -58.18
N ARG A 707 -57.16 22.28 -57.85
CA ARG A 707 -57.71 21.25 -58.75
C ARG A 707 -59.17 21.53 -59.10
N LEU A 708 -59.97 21.92 -58.11
CA LEU A 708 -61.38 22.25 -58.27
C LEU A 708 -61.57 23.52 -59.11
N ALA A 709 -60.70 24.52 -58.97
CA ALA A 709 -60.67 25.69 -59.83
C ALA A 709 -60.29 25.35 -61.29
N LYS A 710 -59.31 24.46 -61.50
CA LYS A 710 -58.92 23.99 -62.84
C LYS A 710 -60.04 23.22 -63.53
N LEU A 711 -60.71 22.30 -62.83
CA LEU A 711 -61.86 21.57 -63.35
C LEU A 711 -63.03 22.52 -63.66
N GLY A 712 -63.28 23.52 -62.79
CA GLY A 712 -64.28 24.58 -63.03
C GLY A 712 -64.01 25.37 -64.31
N ASN A 713 -62.75 25.73 -64.59
CA ASN A 713 -62.36 26.42 -65.82
C ASN A 713 -62.48 25.52 -67.06
N LEU A 714 -62.11 24.24 -66.96
CA LEU A 714 -62.25 23.26 -68.05
C LEU A 714 -63.72 23.09 -68.47
N THR A 715 -64.63 23.07 -67.50
CA THR A 715 -66.09 22.99 -67.73
C THR A 715 -66.63 24.24 -68.45
N GLN A 716 -65.90 25.36 -68.38
CA GLN A 716 -66.28 26.64 -69.01
C GLN A 716 -65.71 26.80 -70.43
N GLU A 717 -64.63 26.09 -70.77
CA GLU A 717 -63.96 26.14 -72.08
C GLU A 717 -64.43 25.06 -73.08
N THR A 718 -65.08 23.96 -72.65
CA THR A 718 -65.56 22.87 -73.55
C THR A 718 -67.01 23.03 -74.02
N ASN A 719 -67.46 24.25 -74.35
CA ASN A 719 -68.79 24.48 -74.91
C ASN A 719 -68.85 24.49 -76.45
N THR A 720 -67.87 23.87 -77.12
CA THR A 720 -68.04 23.44 -78.52
C THR A 720 -67.25 22.15 -78.81
N LYS A 721 -68.00 21.04 -78.91
CA LYS A 721 -67.72 19.69 -79.48
C LYS A 721 -67.54 18.52 -78.50
N MET A 722 -68.47 17.57 -78.66
CA MET A 722 -68.56 16.16 -78.24
C MET A 722 -69.10 15.84 -76.82
N ASP A 723 -70.35 15.34 -76.81
CA ASP A 723 -71.21 14.99 -75.66
C ASP A 723 -70.79 13.77 -74.81
N MET A 724 -69.60 13.18 -75.00
CA MET A 724 -69.14 12.04 -74.17
C MET A 724 -68.09 12.38 -73.12
N ASP A 725 -67.37 13.51 -73.24
CA ASP A 725 -66.38 13.92 -72.22
C ASP A 725 -66.99 14.80 -71.12
N VAL A 726 -68.17 15.38 -71.35
CA VAL A 726 -68.82 16.30 -70.40
C VAL A 726 -69.37 15.56 -69.19
N THR A 727 -69.99 14.39 -69.36
CA THR A 727 -70.54 13.59 -68.25
C THR A 727 -69.45 13.06 -67.32
N ASN A 728 -68.32 12.58 -67.86
CA ASN A 728 -67.21 12.09 -67.04
C ASN A 728 -66.56 13.21 -66.21
N ASN A 729 -66.34 14.38 -66.81
CA ASN A 729 -65.83 15.57 -66.10
C ASN A 729 -66.83 16.11 -65.06
N GLN A 730 -68.14 15.94 -65.29
CA GLN A 730 -69.19 16.41 -64.40
C GLN A 730 -69.39 15.51 -63.18
N ASP A 731 -69.19 14.19 -63.35
CA ASP A 731 -69.11 13.22 -62.25
C ASP A 731 -67.81 13.38 -61.44
N GLU A 732 -66.65 13.59 -62.09
CA GLU A 732 -65.39 13.90 -61.41
C GLU A 732 -65.45 15.23 -60.64
N LEU A 733 -66.10 16.26 -61.19
CA LEU A 733 -66.33 17.53 -60.49
C LEU A 733 -67.26 17.37 -59.28
N LYS A 734 -68.22 16.44 -59.34
CA LYS A 734 -69.13 16.14 -58.24
C LYS A 734 -68.43 15.38 -57.11
N ILE A 735 -67.63 14.36 -57.45
CA ILE A 735 -66.78 13.62 -56.51
C ILE A 735 -65.78 14.59 -55.85
N CYS A 736 -65.10 15.43 -56.62
CA CYS A 736 -64.13 16.40 -56.08
C CYS A 736 -64.80 17.46 -55.17
N LYS A 737 -66.07 17.84 -55.44
CA LYS A 737 -66.85 18.72 -54.55
C LYS A 737 -67.26 18.02 -53.25
N GLU A 738 -67.65 16.74 -53.32
CA GLU A 738 -67.98 15.94 -52.13
C GLU A 738 -66.73 15.68 -51.28
N GLU A 739 -65.59 15.35 -51.88
CA GLU A 739 -64.30 15.20 -51.19
C GLU A 739 -63.85 16.52 -50.56
N LEU A 740 -63.95 17.65 -51.27
CA LEU A 740 -63.63 18.98 -50.72
C LEU A 740 -64.56 19.37 -49.56
N HIS A 741 -65.85 19.02 -49.64
CA HIS A 741 -66.80 19.26 -48.57
C HIS A 741 -66.47 18.41 -47.33
N THR A 742 -66.17 17.13 -47.53
CA THR A 742 -65.78 16.19 -46.47
C THR A 742 -64.49 16.65 -45.80
N GLU A 743 -63.49 17.08 -46.58
CA GLU A 743 -62.25 17.64 -46.07
C GLU A 743 -62.42 19.00 -45.40
N ARG A 744 -63.35 19.85 -45.87
CA ARG A 744 -63.68 21.12 -45.21
C ARG A 744 -64.33 20.90 -43.85
N GLU A 745 -65.21 19.90 -43.72
CA GLU A 745 -65.83 19.53 -42.45
C GLU A 745 -64.83 18.85 -41.50
N ASN A 746 -63.93 18.00 -42.01
CA ASN A 746 -62.80 17.47 -41.24
C ASN A 746 -61.88 18.59 -40.76
N THR A 747 -61.54 19.56 -41.62
CA THR A 747 -60.74 20.74 -41.25
C THR A 747 -61.41 21.54 -40.14
N LYS A 748 -62.74 21.73 -40.18
CA LYS A 748 -63.48 22.43 -39.12
C LYS A 748 -63.47 21.67 -37.80
N LYS A 749 -63.66 20.35 -37.82
CA LYS A 749 -63.58 19.50 -36.62
C LYS A 749 -62.19 19.55 -36.01
N LEU A 750 -61.16 19.37 -36.83
CA LEU A 750 -59.76 19.48 -36.42
C LEU A 750 -59.41 20.88 -35.89
N LEU A 751 -59.95 21.95 -36.48
CA LEU A 751 -59.75 23.32 -35.99
C LEU A 751 -60.41 23.53 -34.62
N HIS A 752 -61.63 23.01 -34.42
CA HIS A 752 -62.33 23.11 -33.15
C HIS A 752 -61.60 22.33 -32.05
N GLU A 753 -61.17 21.11 -32.35
CA GLU A 753 -60.38 20.27 -31.45
C GLU A 753 -59.02 20.90 -31.13
N LYS A 754 -58.36 21.49 -32.14
CA LYS A 754 -57.13 22.28 -31.98
C LYS A 754 -57.34 23.43 -31.00
N VAL A 755 -58.39 24.25 -31.15
CA VAL A 755 -58.66 25.37 -30.23
C VAL A 755 -58.92 24.88 -28.80
N LEU A 756 -59.62 23.76 -28.63
CA LEU A 756 -59.89 23.15 -27.32
C LEU A 756 -58.61 22.62 -26.67
N LEU A 757 -57.74 21.98 -27.45
CA LEU A 757 -56.43 21.52 -27.00
C LEU A 757 -55.49 22.68 -26.69
N GLU A 758 -55.44 23.73 -27.51
CA GLU A 758 -54.67 24.95 -27.25
C GLU A 758 -55.10 25.65 -25.96
N GLN A 759 -56.41 25.74 -25.69
CA GLN A 759 -56.91 26.28 -24.43
C GLN A 759 -56.55 25.41 -23.23
N ARG A 760 -56.53 24.08 -23.39
CA ARG A 760 -56.15 23.14 -22.33
C ARG A 760 -54.64 23.16 -22.07
N ILE A 761 -53.83 23.24 -23.12
CA ILE A 761 -52.38 23.43 -23.08
C ILE A 761 -52.06 24.74 -22.38
N SER A 762 -52.66 25.86 -22.79
CA SER A 762 -52.43 27.17 -22.16
C SER A 762 -52.76 27.18 -20.65
N ARG A 763 -53.84 26.50 -20.24
CA ARG A 763 -54.17 26.35 -18.80
C ARG A 763 -53.15 25.49 -18.06
N LEU A 764 -52.69 24.40 -18.66
CA LEU A 764 -51.67 23.53 -18.08
C LEU A 764 -50.30 24.20 -18.03
N GLU A 765 -49.91 24.93 -19.07
CA GLU A 765 -48.67 25.72 -19.12
C GLU A 765 -48.68 26.79 -18.05
N LYS A 766 -49.79 27.52 -17.87
CA LYS A 766 -49.91 28.52 -16.82
C LYS A 766 -49.81 27.91 -15.43
N LYS A 767 -50.52 26.81 -15.17
CA LYS A 767 -50.46 26.10 -13.88
C LYS A 767 -49.06 25.55 -13.61
N LYS A 768 -48.41 24.97 -14.62
CA LYS A 768 -47.06 24.42 -14.51
C LYS A 768 -46.00 25.52 -14.37
N ALA A 769 -46.20 26.68 -15.00
CA ALA A 769 -45.35 27.84 -14.82
C ALA A 769 -45.45 28.40 -13.39
N GLU A 770 -46.65 28.48 -12.82
CA GLU A 770 -46.86 28.87 -11.43
C GLU A 770 -46.25 27.85 -10.45
N GLU A 771 -46.37 26.54 -10.71
CA GLU A 771 -45.73 25.49 -9.91
C GLU A 771 -44.19 25.55 -10.00
N VAL A 772 -43.63 25.76 -11.19
CA VAL A 772 -42.18 25.92 -11.41
C VAL A 772 -41.66 27.18 -10.72
N GLU A 773 -42.35 28.32 -10.84
CA GLU A 773 -41.95 29.56 -10.17
C GLU A 773 -41.95 29.42 -8.64
N ASN A 774 -42.94 28.70 -8.09
CA ASN A 774 -43.01 28.42 -6.66
C ASN A 774 -41.89 27.48 -6.21
N LEU A 775 -41.58 26.44 -6.98
CA LEU A 775 -40.45 25.54 -6.72
C LEU A 775 -39.11 26.25 -6.82
N GLU A 776 -38.90 27.09 -7.85
CA GLU A 776 -37.69 27.89 -8.01
C GLU A 776 -37.49 28.86 -6.84
N LYS A 777 -38.55 29.52 -6.36
CA LYS A 777 -38.49 30.37 -5.16
C LYS A 777 -38.13 29.56 -3.92
N HIS A 778 -38.69 28.37 -3.76
CA HIS A 778 -38.39 27.49 -2.62
C HIS A 778 -36.94 27.00 -2.66
N PHE A 779 -36.46 26.51 -3.82
CA PHE A 779 -35.08 26.09 -3.99
C PHE A 779 -34.08 27.24 -3.82
N GLU A 780 -34.40 28.45 -4.27
CA GLU A 780 -33.52 29.60 -4.07
C GLU A 780 -33.43 30.00 -2.59
N GLN A 781 -34.51 29.84 -1.83
CA GLN A 781 -34.51 30.04 -0.38
C GLN A 781 -33.67 28.97 0.34
N GLU A 782 -33.85 27.70 0.02
CA GLU A 782 -33.05 26.61 0.57
C GLU A 782 -31.58 26.74 0.20
N ARG A 783 -31.26 27.11 -1.05
CA ARG A 783 -29.89 27.34 -1.50
C ARG A 783 -29.22 28.46 -0.70
N LYS A 784 -29.94 29.54 -0.39
CA LYS A 784 -29.43 30.63 0.45
C LYS A 784 -29.21 30.17 1.90
N ALA A 785 -30.14 29.39 2.46
CA ALA A 785 -30.00 28.84 3.82
C ALA A 785 -28.80 27.88 3.92
N LEU A 786 -28.66 26.96 2.97
CA LEU A 786 -27.53 26.03 2.90
C LEU A 786 -26.20 26.77 2.70
N LYS A 787 -26.16 27.80 1.86
CA LYS A 787 -24.95 28.61 1.65
C LYS A 787 -24.50 29.32 2.93
N LEU A 788 -25.44 29.78 3.76
CA LEU A 788 -25.12 30.37 5.07
C LEU A 788 -24.60 29.32 6.06
N GLN A 789 -25.20 28.12 6.08
CA GLN A 789 -24.71 27.02 6.93
C GLN A 789 -23.31 26.55 6.53
N VAL A 790 -23.06 26.40 5.23
CA VAL A 790 -21.73 26.05 4.71
C VAL A 790 -20.69 27.10 5.11
N PHE A 791 -21.00 28.39 4.93
CA PHE A 791 -20.11 29.47 5.35
C PHE A 791 -19.80 29.44 6.85
N GLU A 792 -20.80 29.14 7.69
CA GLU A 792 -20.58 29.03 9.14
C GLU A 792 -19.72 27.81 9.52
N LEU A 793 -19.90 26.68 8.82
CA LEU A 793 -19.10 25.47 9.00
C LEU A 793 -17.66 25.67 8.53
N GLU A 794 -17.45 26.31 7.37
CA GLU A 794 -16.11 26.66 6.86
C GLU A 794 -15.36 27.54 7.86
N ARG A 795 -16.02 28.55 8.44
CA ARG A 795 -15.42 29.40 9.47
C ARG A 795 -15.06 28.62 10.74
N LYS A 796 -15.89 27.67 11.16
CA LYS A 796 -15.61 26.81 12.32
C LYS A 796 -14.45 25.86 12.05
N LEU A 797 -14.38 25.32 10.82
CA LEU A 797 -13.30 24.45 10.38
C LEU A 797 -11.96 25.19 10.34
N GLU A 798 -11.95 26.43 9.85
CA GLU A 798 -10.74 27.26 9.82
C GLU A 798 -10.23 27.58 11.23
N GLY A 799 -11.12 27.92 12.17
CA GLY A 799 -10.75 28.09 13.59
C GLY A 799 -10.15 26.82 14.19
N ALA A 800 -10.81 25.67 14.00
CA ALA A 800 -10.30 24.39 14.50
C ALA A 800 -8.97 23.98 13.86
N THR A 801 -8.74 24.33 12.59
CA THR A 801 -7.47 24.06 11.90
C THR A 801 -6.34 24.92 12.47
N GLN A 802 -6.59 26.19 12.77
CA GLN A 802 -5.63 27.07 13.42
C GLN A 802 -5.26 26.57 14.83
N ASP A 803 -6.25 26.13 15.61
CA ASP A 803 -6.03 25.55 16.93
C ASP A 803 -5.20 24.25 16.85
N LEU A 804 -5.49 23.38 15.87
CA LEU A 804 -4.74 22.16 15.63
C LEU A 804 -3.27 22.45 15.30
N VAL A 805 -3.00 23.43 14.43
CA VAL A 805 -1.63 23.85 14.07
C VAL A 805 -0.88 24.38 15.29
N ALA A 806 -1.55 25.15 16.15
CA ALA A 806 -0.96 25.65 17.40
C ALA A 806 -0.61 24.50 18.36
N VAL A 807 -1.49 23.52 18.51
CA VAL A 807 -1.25 22.32 19.34
C VAL A 807 -0.12 21.46 18.76
N GLN A 808 -0.08 21.26 17.44
CA GLN A 808 0.98 20.51 16.78
C GLN A 808 2.36 21.17 16.94
N SER A 809 2.43 22.50 16.81
CA SER A 809 3.66 23.26 17.08
C SER A 809 4.11 23.10 18.53
N THR A 810 3.18 23.20 19.47
CA THR A 810 3.46 22.99 20.90
C THR A 810 3.95 21.56 21.16
N LEU A 811 3.32 20.55 20.58
CA LEU A 811 3.74 19.15 20.69
C LEU A 811 5.15 18.93 20.12
N ALA A 812 5.47 19.55 18.98
CA ALA A 812 6.79 19.46 18.37
C ALA A 812 7.89 20.03 19.29
N THR A 813 7.64 21.19 19.93
CA THR A 813 8.58 21.74 20.92
C THR A 813 8.75 20.83 22.13
N LYS A 814 7.66 20.25 22.66
CA LYS A 814 7.71 19.32 23.79
C LYS A 814 8.42 18.00 23.47
N ASN A 815 8.27 17.49 22.25
CA ASN A 815 9.02 16.32 21.79
C ASN A 815 10.52 16.61 21.67
N ALA A 816 10.90 17.81 21.25
CA ALA A 816 12.30 18.23 21.22
C ALA A 816 12.90 18.31 22.64
N ASP A 817 12.15 18.88 23.59
CA ASP A 817 12.54 18.92 25.01
C ASP A 817 12.69 17.51 25.60
N LEU A 818 11.75 16.60 25.28
CA LEU A 818 11.77 15.21 25.75
C LEU A 818 12.97 14.44 25.19
N ALA A 819 13.29 14.63 23.90
CA ALA A 819 14.48 14.03 23.28
C ALA A 819 15.78 14.54 23.94
N SER A 820 15.84 15.83 24.28
CA SER A 820 16.97 16.41 25.03
C SER A 820 17.09 15.79 26.43
N LEU A 821 16.00 15.66 27.16
CA LEU A 821 15.97 15.02 28.48
C LEU A 821 16.36 13.54 28.43
N GLN A 822 15.93 12.80 27.41
CA GLN A 822 16.32 11.41 27.20
C GLN A 822 17.82 11.25 26.92
N ASN A 823 18.42 12.17 26.16
CA ASN A 823 19.87 12.19 25.95
C ASN A 823 20.62 12.47 27.26
N ASN A 824 20.18 13.46 28.04
CA ASN A 824 20.77 13.75 29.35
C ASN A 824 20.66 12.56 30.31
N LEU A 825 19.54 11.83 30.29
CA LEU A 825 19.37 10.61 31.08
C LEU A 825 20.35 9.51 30.66
N ARG A 826 20.55 9.34 29.35
CA ARG A 826 21.52 8.36 28.82
C ARG A 826 22.95 8.69 29.23
N GLU A 827 23.35 9.95 29.12
CA GLU A 827 24.67 10.41 29.58
C GLU A 827 24.87 10.16 31.09
N LEU A 828 23.82 10.39 31.89
CA LEU A 828 23.86 10.08 33.33
C LEU A 828 23.97 8.57 33.62
N GLU A 829 23.34 7.72 32.82
CA GLU A 829 23.47 6.26 32.93
C GLU A 829 24.89 5.80 32.58
N GLU A 830 25.49 6.33 31.50
CA GLU A 830 26.88 6.06 31.11
C GLU A 830 27.88 6.49 32.18
N LEU A 831 27.67 7.66 32.79
CA LEU A 831 28.51 8.14 33.90
C LEU A 831 28.36 7.27 35.16
N ARG A 832 27.18 6.69 35.41
CA ARG A 832 26.97 5.76 36.52
C ARG A 832 27.73 4.45 36.30
N GLU A 833 27.66 3.91 35.08
CA GLU A 833 28.41 2.71 34.71
C GLU A 833 29.92 2.92 34.82
N MET A 834 30.43 4.07 34.36
CA MET A 834 31.84 4.42 34.49
C MET A 834 32.28 4.50 35.96
N LYS A 835 31.42 5.05 36.84
CA LYS A 835 31.71 5.11 38.28
C LYS A 835 31.77 3.71 38.90
N GLU A 836 30.81 2.84 38.59
CA GLU A 836 30.80 1.45 39.08
C GLU A 836 32.05 0.68 38.63
N ASP A 837 32.52 0.91 37.41
CA ASP A 837 33.77 0.35 36.90
C ASP A 837 35.01 0.82 37.66
N ILE A 838 35.05 2.12 38.01
CA ILE A 838 36.12 2.68 38.83
C ILE A 838 36.10 2.06 40.23
N ASP A 839 34.92 1.93 40.83
CA ASP A 839 34.77 1.35 42.17
C ASP A 839 35.20 -0.14 42.18
N ARG A 840 34.83 -0.92 41.15
CA ARG A 840 35.31 -2.30 40.97
C ARG A 840 36.83 -2.39 40.87
N LYS A 841 37.47 -1.50 40.10
CA LYS A 841 38.94 -1.46 39.96
C LYS A 841 39.63 -1.08 41.27
N ASN A 842 39.05 -0.16 42.02
CA ASN A 842 39.57 0.24 43.33
C ASN A 842 39.50 -0.91 44.34
N GLU A 843 38.40 -1.66 44.35
CA GLU A 843 38.24 -2.83 45.23
C GLU A 843 39.23 -3.95 44.89
N GLN A 844 39.43 -4.23 43.59
CA GLN A 844 40.46 -5.18 43.14
C GLN A 844 41.86 -4.74 43.56
N THR A 845 42.18 -3.46 43.43
CA THR A 845 43.48 -2.91 43.82
C THR A 845 43.69 -3.03 45.34
N ALA A 846 42.66 -2.74 46.14
CA ALA A 846 42.70 -2.90 47.59
C ALA A 846 42.90 -4.37 48.01
N ALA A 847 42.27 -5.32 47.32
CA ALA A 847 42.45 -6.75 47.57
C ALA A 847 43.89 -7.22 47.28
N ILE A 848 44.49 -6.74 46.19
CA ILE A 848 45.89 -7.03 45.83
C ILE A 848 46.84 -6.50 46.92
N LEU A 849 46.65 -5.25 47.34
CA LEU A 849 47.46 -4.63 48.40
C LEU A 849 47.34 -5.39 49.73
N LYS A 850 46.15 -5.86 50.07
CA LYS A 850 45.92 -6.67 51.29
C LYS A 850 46.67 -8.01 51.22
N MET A 851 46.65 -8.68 50.07
CA MET A 851 47.37 -9.94 49.87
C MET A 851 48.89 -9.75 49.96
N GLN A 852 49.42 -8.69 49.34
CA GLN A 852 50.85 -8.35 49.45
C GLN A 852 51.26 -8.02 50.89
N GLY A 853 50.40 -7.30 51.64
CA GLY A 853 50.64 -7.03 53.06
C GLY A 853 50.69 -8.29 53.92
N ALA A 854 49.83 -9.28 53.65
CA ALA A 854 49.85 -10.57 54.35
C ALA A 854 51.13 -11.38 54.06
N GLN A 855 51.57 -11.41 52.79
CA GLN A 855 52.82 -12.07 52.40
C GLN A 855 54.06 -11.43 53.05
N LEU A 856 54.08 -10.10 53.17
CA LEU A 856 55.15 -9.38 53.87
C LEU A 856 55.18 -9.73 55.36
N ALA A 857 54.02 -9.80 56.01
CA ALA A 857 53.93 -10.20 57.42
C ALA A 857 54.42 -11.64 57.65
N GLU A 858 54.10 -12.56 56.74
CA GLU A 858 54.56 -13.95 56.79
C GLU A 858 56.09 -14.05 56.62
N LEU A 859 56.66 -13.29 55.67
CA LEU A 859 58.10 -13.19 55.48
C LEU A 859 58.81 -12.61 56.71
N GLU A 860 58.22 -11.60 57.36
CA GLU A 860 58.76 -11.05 58.62
C GLU A 860 58.76 -12.08 59.76
N THR A 861 57.72 -12.93 59.85
CA THR A 861 57.69 -14.01 60.85
C THR A 861 58.74 -15.06 60.59
N LEU A 862 58.89 -15.51 59.34
CA LEU A 862 59.93 -16.48 58.94
C LEU A 862 61.34 -15.92 59.16
N TYR A 863 61.55 -14.64 58.88
CA TYR A 863 62.83 -13.97 59.14
C TYR A 863 63.15 -13.91 60.63
N LYS A 864 62.16 -13.61 61.49
CA LYS A 864 62.34 -13.64 62.95
C LYS A 864 62.64 -15.05 63.47
N GLU A 865 61.98 -16.07 62.95
CA GLU A 865 62.25 -17.47 63.29
C GLU A 865 63.66 -17.91 62.87
N GLU A 866 64.09 -17.52 61.66
CA GLU A 866 65.45 -17.77 61.18
C GLU A 866 66.49 -17.06 62.07
N GLN A 867 66.19 -15.85 62.52
CA GLN A 867 67.08 -15.07 63.40
C GLN A 867 67.20 -15.72 64.79
N ILE A 868 66.12 -16.31 65.32
CA ILE A 868 66.12 -17.09 66.56
C ILE A 868 66.92 -18.39 66.39
N LEU A 869 66.74 -19.11 65.28
CA LEU A 869 67.49 -20.32 64.97
C LEU A 869 69.00 -20.06 64.85
N LYS A 870 69.39 -18.92 64.26
CA LYS A 870 70.80 -18.47 64.19
C LYS A 870 71.42 -18.12 65.53
N THR A 871 70.62 -17.86 66.57
CA THR A 871 71.11 -17.62 67.94
C THR A 871 71.18 -18.87 68.82
N LEU A 872 70.63 -20.00 68.34
CA LEU A 872 70.63 -21.30 69.05
C LEU A 872 71.73 -22.26 68.56
N PHE A 873 72.46 -21.90 67.50
CA PHE A 873 73.74 -22.48 67.07
C PHE A 873 74.88 -21.57 67.49
#